data_AF-A0AAN8JCH9-F1
#
_entry.id   AF-A0AAN8JCH9-F1
#
_cell.length_a   1.000
_cell.length_b   1.000
_cell.length_c   1.000
_cell.angle_alpha   90.00
_cell.angle_beta   90.00
_cell.angle_gamma   90.00
#
_symmetry.space_group_name_H-M   'P 1'
#
loop_
_entity.id
_entity.type
_entity.pdbx_description
1 polymer ?
#
loop_
_entity_poly.entity_id
_entity_poly.type
_entity_poly.pdbx_seq_one_letter_code
_entity_poly.pdbx_strand_id
1 'polypeptide(L)'
;MAYVTIFIEILLILSCLTFTAASDSTRGKDFYVAFFPETYESYFVINYHNSLLISSNSGGVCSVSYDNGTRHETTLNVNPKTVTTLNIPELSRIHAGTKIINKGVHVKCSQDVSLYGVDYYHTDGVFTAIPLEALSADYIVPGMRSNSFLGIVGTTANTTVHVYVKSTCSYLYNGITYQTGDVFVVLLQENDVLQITDVDQSSGDGCDLSGTRVMSTAKVSVFSGSVYYPGGASHYVMQVPPLSAYSKLAIAPRVKTTYAWKSIIRVVAGYDNTTLFNPAPVRHLDKGEYVEFNYTFTDDHVIISDKPVMVTQVCVFGAGSGFFTFVPGPEFYGNDYFIKGITSILRNENPYVTIISETKDIHSLLVDDVYPDTIQWVNLTNAPYSVGVLPIKAGQQLHILNSKSPIFVREHEYSSVKTHGYIGGYSFKARKHSVDASYSLECLASSFLITFDILVLGVSPNDIFNIYMGVETCTGILDGDILTFNTSYSDCHTGHKIENDTIYFENHIVFAPPSPDHLIRTVQWDFEVVCSKSTHDTDSILVHPKYNSSSHVTASGQIQGSHVKIDLYQDAGFSHILQGRDLSNILIGSTVFVQVTATGNSDIVMVVNNCYAHVDSDQKTSHQLIKDGCTVDFGSQILITRNQVTRFQFNMFDLPHDQNGFIISCDVTYCDPMDFTSKCQQTCHQSQPDIIG
;
A
#
# COMPACT_ATOMS: atom_id res chain seq x y z
N MET A 1 -58.93 -8.10 49.22
CA MET A 1 -57.55 -7.66 48.89
C MET A 1 -57.15 -8.41 47.63
N ALA A 2 -57.55 -7.93 46.45
CA ALA A 2 -56.78 -7.02 45.58
C ALA A 2 -55.52 -7.71 45.03
N TYR A 3 -55.53 -8.24 43.79
CA TYR A 3 -55.30 -7.52 42.54
C TYR A 3 -55.40 -8.44 41.31
N VAL A 4 -55.64 -7.79 40.18
CA VAL A 4 -55.93 -8.24 38.81
C VAL A 4 -54.63 -8.35 37.99
N THR A 5 -54.55 -9.32 37.07
CA THR A 5 -53.62 -9.37 35.91
C THR A 5 -54.15 -10.43 34.93
N ILE A 6 -54.96 -10.09 33.90
CA ILE A 6 -54.65 -9.61 32.53
C ILE A 6 -53.65 -10.49 31.76
N PHE A 7 -54.21 -11.25 30.81
CA PHE A 7 -53.56 -11.93 29.68
C PHE A 7 -53.05 -10.90 28.67
N ILE A 8 -51.77 -10.98 28.28
CA ILE A 8 -51.23 -10.34 27.06
C ILE A 8 -50.39 -11.38 26.32
N GLU A 9 -50.80 -11.65 25.07
CA GLU A 9 -50.03 -12.38 24.08
C GLU A 9 -48.73 -11.62 23.74
N ILE A 10 -47.58 -12.29 23.84
CA ILE A 10 -46.34 -11.82 23.27
C ILE A 10 -46.06 -12.66 22.01
N LEU A 11 -46.48 -12.09 20.88
CA LEU A 11 -45.96 -12.42 19.57
C LEU A 11 -44.56 -11.77 19.47
N LEU A 12 -43.52 -12.53 19.80
CA LEU A 12 -42.14 -12.09 19.61
C LEU A 12 -41.84 -12.09 18.11
N ILE A 13 -41.95 -10.90 17.51
CA ILE A 13 -41.36 -10.58 16.21
C ILE A 13 -39.84 -10.70 16.38
N LEU A 14 -39.30 -11.84 15.97
CA LEU A 14 -37.88 -12.00 15.72
C LEU A 14 -37.57 -11.18 14.46
N SER A 15 -37.31 -9.87 14.63
CA SER A 15 -36.76 -9.06 13.55
C SER A 15 -35.38 -9.63 13.25
N CYS A 16 -35.32 -10.44 12.20
CA CYS A 16 -34.10 -10.87 11.55
C CYS A 16 -33.35 -9.59 11.15
N LEU A 17 -32.37 -9.21 11.98
CA LEU A 17 -31.33 -8.26 11.61
C LEU A 17 -30.56 -8.94 10.48
N THR A 18 -31.01 -8.73 9.24
CA THR A 18 -30.20 -8.97 8.08
C THR A 18 -29.04 -7.99 8.18
N PHE A 19 -27.90 -8.46 8.70
CA PHE A 19 -26.64 -7.80 8.41
C PHE A 19 -26.49 -7.83 6.90
N THR A 20 -26.77 -6.70 6.24
CA THR A 20 -26.29 -6.46 4.89
C THR A 20 -24.78 -6.52 5.00
N ALA A 21 -24.19 -7.58 4.44
CA ALA A 21 -22.75 -7.67 4.27
C ALA A 21 -22.29 -6.39 3.57
N ALA A 22 -21.21 -5.76 4.06
CA ALA A 22 -20.62 -4.62 3.39
C ALA A 22 -20.37 -4.99 1.92
N SER A 23 -20.76 -4.16 0.97
CA SER A 23 -20.51 -4.47 -0.43
C SER A 23 -19.03 -4.60 -0.70
N ASP A 24 -18.76 -5.56 -1.57
CA ASP A 24 -17.42 -6.02 -1.84
C ASP A 24 -16.75 -5.16 -2.92
N SER A 25 -17.37 -4.06 -3.35
CA SER A 25 -16.90 -3.27 -4.49
C SER A 25 -17.47 -1.85 -4.54
N THR A 26 -17.07 -1.07 -5.53
CA THR A 26 -17.69 0.22 -5.87
C THR A 26 -19.13 0.09 -6.39
N ARG A 27 -19.65 -1.13 -6.54
CA ARG A 27 -21.09 -1.36 -6.67
C ARG A 27 -21.72 -1.50 -5.31
N GLY A 28 -22.82 -0.81 -5.10
CA GLY A 28 -23.54 -0.84 -3.84
C GLY A 28 -24.89 -0.16 -3.95
N LYS A 29 -25.50 0.13 -2.81
CA LYS A 29 -26.89 0.59 -2.74
C LYS A 29 -27.08 1.98 -2.16
N ASP A 30 -26.08 2.52 -1.46
CA ASP A 30 -26.20 3.78 -0.73
C ASP A 30 -24.93 4.60 -0.97
N PHE A 31 -25.05 5.82 -1.48
CA PHE A 31 -23.92 6.66 -1.88
C PHE A 31 -24.12 8.10 -1.46
N TYR A 32 -23.06 8.72 -0.92
CA TYR A 32 -22.98 10.15 -0.65
C TYR A 32 -21.91 10.77 -1.54
N VAL A 33 -22.31 11.66 -2.44
CA VAL A 33 -21.41 12.33 -3.40
C VAL A 33 -21.65 13.83 -3.39
N ALA A 34 -20.74 14.60 -3.96
CA ALA A 34 -20.88 16.05 -4.12
C ALA A 34 -20.20 16.51 -5.43
N PHE A 35 -20.60 17.69 -5.90
CA PHE A 35 -20.05 18.32 -7.10
C PHE A 35 -19.33 19.62 -6.71
N PHE A 36 -18.14 19.82 -7.26
CA PHE A 36 -17.17 20.85 -6.84
C PHE A 36 -16.96 21.89 -7.96
N PRO A 37 -16.46 23.11 -7.64
CA PRO A 37 -16.46 24.23 -8.57
C PRO A 37 -15.34 24.20 -9.60
N GLU A 38 -15.58 24.90 -10.72
CA GLU A 38 -14.55 25.36 -11.64
C GLU A 38 -14.27 26.88 -11.48
N THR A 39 -13.02 27.35 -11.50
CA THR A 39 -12.63 28.74 -11.15
C THR A 39 -12.92 29.73 -12.27
N TYR A 40 -13.22 29.25 -13.48
CA TYR A 40 -13.48 30.10 -14.64
C TYR A 40 -14.99 30.16 -14.92
N GLU A 41 -15.76 30.80 -14.04
CA GLU A 41 -17.16 31.19 -14.31
C GLU A 41 -17.28 32.35 -15.34
N SER A 42 -16.27 32.56 -16.18
CA SER A 42 -16.26 33.65 -17.17
C SER A 42 -16.18 33.10 -18.60
N TYR A 43 -17.29 33.32 -19.32
CA TYR A 43 -17.45 33.39 -20.78
C TYR A 43 -17.75 32.09 -21.58
N PHE A 44 -19.00 32.00 -22.02
CA PHE A 44 -19.53 31.32 -23.21
C PHE A 44 -19.36 29.79 -23.35
N VAL A 45 -20.09 29.00 -22.56
CA VAL A 45 -20.53 27.65 -23.00
C VAL A 45 -22.00 27.44 -22.62
N ILE A 46 -22.74 26.77 -23.50
CA ILE A 46 -24.16 26.40 -23.36
C ILE A 46 -24.22 24.95 -22.85
N ASN A 47 -25.10 24.66 -21.86
CA ASN A 47 -25.44 23.35 -21.27
C ASN A 47 -24.59 22.83 -20.09
N TYR A 48 -24.23 23.67 -19.11
CA TYR A 48 -23.67 23.20 -17.84
C TYR A 48 -24.69 22.41 -17.02
N HIS A 49 -24.30 21.21 -16.60
CA HIS A 49 -25.08 20.42 -15.66
C HIS A 49 -24.20 19.34 -15.03
N ASN A 50 -24.59 18.92 -13.84
CA ASN A 50 -24.02 17.76 -13.19
C ASN A 50 -24.89 16.56 -13.59
N SER A 51 -24.32 15.36 -13.63
CA SER A 51 -25.07 14.14 -13.93
C SER A 51 -24.63 13.00 -13.05
N LEU A 52 -25.60 12.18 -12.68
CA LEU A 52 -25.36 10.86 -12.14
C LEU A 52 -25.64 9.82 -13.22
N LEU A 53 -24.65 8.98 -13.50
CA LEU A 53 -24.77 7.83 -14.37
C LEU A 53 -24.94 6.58 -13.51
N ILE A 54 -26.09 5.93 -13.62
CA ILE A 54 -26.49 4.82 -12.76
C ILE A 54 -26.74 3.59 -13.63
N SER A 55 -25.98 2.52 -13.40
CA SER A 55 -26.15 1.25 -14.12
C SER A 55 -26.33 0.09 -13.15
N SER A 56 -27.15 -0.89 -13.53
CA SER A 56 -27.42 -2.07 -12.70
C SER A 56 -27.55 -3.31 -13.57
N ASN A 57 -27.06 -4.45 -13.08
CA ASN A 57 -27.22 -5.73 -13.76
C ASN A 57 -28.67 -6.24 -13.69
N SER A 58 -29.31 -6.14 -12.53
CA SER A 58 -30.66 -6.63 -12.26
C SER A 58 -31.75 -5.57 -12.47
N GLY A 59 -31.36 -4.32 -12.65
CA GLY A 59 -32.27 -3.18 -12.59
C GLY A 59 -32.77 -2.92 -11.16
N GLY A 60 -33.56 -1.86 -10.98
CA GLY A 60 -34.10 -1.50 -9.68
C GLY A 60 -34.67 -0.09 -9.66
N VAL A 61 -35.01 0.37 -8.46
CA VAL A 61 -35.47 1.73 -8.18
C VAL A 61 -34.43 2.43 -7.32
N CYS A 62 -34.09 3.67 -7.68
CA CYS A 62 -33.21 4.54 -6.89
C CYS A 62 -33.92 5.84 -6.51
N SER A 63 -33.81 6.24 -5.24
CA SER A 63 -34.15 7.57 -4.74
C SER A 63 -32.89 8.44 -4.67
N VAL A 64 -32.96 9.65 -5.21
CA VAL A 64 -31.88 10.62 -5.19
C VAL A 64 -32.37 11.89 -4.50
N SER A 65 -31.65 12.35 -3.48
CA SER A 65 -31.92 13.62 -2.83
C SER A 65 -30.73 14.57 -2.92
N TYR A 66 -31.01 15.84 -3.18
CA TYR A 66 -30.01 16.90 -3.39
C TYR A 66 -30.62 18.26 -3.06
N ASP A 67 -29.78 19.29 -2.91
CA ASP A 67 -30.22 20.66 -2.65
C ASP A 67 -29.69 21.61 -3.74
N ASN A 68 -30.58 22.42 -4.34
CA ASN A 68 -30.25 23.45 -5.33
C ASN A 68 -30.69 24.86 -4.90
N GLY A 69 -30.85 25.09 -3.59
CA GLY A 69 -31.54 26.23 -3.00
C GLY A 69 -32.84 25.80 -2.29
N THR A 70 -33.40 24.67 -2.72
CA THR A 70 -34.42 23.91 -1.99
C THR A 70 -34.06 22.42 -2.02
N ARG A 71 -34.49 21.68 -0.98
CA ARG A 71 -34.31 20.24 -0.93
C ARG A 71 -35.22 19.56 -1.96
N HIS A 72 -34.63 18.73 -2.82
CA HIS A 72 -35.32 17.90 -3.79
C HIS A 72 -35.12 16.43 -3.48
N GLU A 73 -36.14 15.64 -3.79
CA GLU A 73 -36.09 14.19 -3.77
C GLU A 73 -36.77 13.68 -5.05
N THR A 74 -36.09 12.80 -5.76
CA THR A 74 -36.59 12.20 -7.00
C THR A 74 -36.39 10.70 -6.96
N THR A 75 -37.27 9.97 -7.64
CA THR A 75 -37.15 8.51 -7.80
C THR A 75 -37.02 8.20 -9.28
N LEU A 76 -36.11 7.30 -9.62
CA LEU A 76 -35.86 6.87 -10.99
C LEU A 76 -35.78 5.33 -11.08
N ASN A 77 -36.31 4.80 -12.18
CA ASN A 77 -36.16 3.39 -12.52
C ASN A 77 -34.85 3.18 -13.27
N VAL A 78 -34.07 2.20 -12.82
CA VAL A 78 -32.85 1.73 -13.48
C VAL A 78 -33.20 0.43 -14.18
N ASN A 79 -33.15 0.41 -15.51
CA ASN A 79 -33.44 -0.81 -16.25
C ASN A 79 -32.21 -1.74 -16.23
N PRO A 80 -32.40 -3.07 -16.16
CA PRO A 80 -31.31 -4.04 -16.18
C PRO A 80 -30.41 -3.84 -17.41
N LYS A 81 -29.09 -3.90 -17.22
CA LYS A 81 -28.07 -3.77 -18.28
C LYS A 81 -28.22 -2.50 -19.13
N THR A 82 -28.67 -1.40 -18.52
CA THR A 82 -28.71 -0.07 -19.14
C THR A 82 -28.06 0.98 -18.23
N VAL A 83 -27.85 2.19 -18.75
CA VAL A 83 -27.48 3.35 -17.94
C VAL A 83 -28.67 4.30 -17.86
N THR A 84 -29.13 4.58 -16.66
CA THR A 84 -30.02 5.71 -16.39
C THR A 84 -29.19 6.94 -16.06
N THR A 85 -29.46 8.06 -16.72
CA THR A 85 -28.80 9.35 -16.45
C THR A 85 -29.78 10.27 -15.72
N LEU A 86 -29.35 10.83 -14.58
CA LEU A 86 -30.08 11.87 -13.87
C LEU A 86 -29.29 13.18 -13.91
N ASN A 87 -29.86 14.21 -14.51
CA ASN A 87 -29.26 15.55 -14.50
C ASN A 87 -29.54 16.21 -13.15
N ILE A 88 -28.49 16.68 -12.50
CA ILE A 88 -28.52 17.45 -11.26
C ILE A 88 -28.27 18.92 -11.63
N PRO A 89 -29.15 19.86 -11.22
CA PRO A 89 -28.99 21.27 -11.54
C PRO A 89 -27.65 21.84 -11.06
N GLU A 90 -27.07 22.76 -11.83
CA GLU A 90 -25.80 23.45 -11.52
C GLU A 90 -25.79 24.07 -10.13
N LEU A 91 -26.90 24.65 -9.67
CA LEU A 91 -27.05 25.21 -8.31
C LEU A 91 -26.88 24.20 -7.17
N SER A 92 -26.78 22.91 -7.48
CA SER A 92 -26.45 21.85 -6.50
C SER A 92 -24.95 21.66 -6.33
N ARG A 93 -24.13 22.32 -7.15
CA ARG A 93 -22.68 22.35 -7.03
C ARG A 93 -22.25 23.29 -5.91
N ILE A 94 -21.10 23.00 -5.32
CA ILE A 94 -20.46 23.89 -4.35
C ILE A 94 -19.64 24.92 -5.12
N HIS A 95 -19.83 26.21 -4.81
CA HIS A 95 -19.01 27.29 -5.39
C HIS A 95 -17.86 27.69 -4.46
N ALA A 96 -16.93 28.51 -4.95
CA ALA A 96 -15.66 28.91 -4.32
C ALA A 96 -15.64 29.11 -2.78
N GLY A 97 -14.45 28.90 -2.22
CA GLY A 97 -14.10 29.18 -0.84
C GLY A 97 -14.21 27.97 0.09
N THR A 98 -13.54 28.07 1.23
CA THR A 98 -13.57 27.07 2.29
C THR A 98 -14.80 27.30 3.17
N LYS A 99 -15.76 26.37 3.15
CA LYS A 99 -17.05 26.50 3.85
C LYS A 99 -17.73 25.14 4.06
N ILE A 100 -18.69 25.13 4.98
CA ILE A 100 -19.65 24.03 5.13
C ILE A 100 -20.95 24.45 4.44
N ILE A 101 -21.50 23.57 3.62
CA ILE A 101 -22.76 23.81 2.91
C ILE A 101 -23.54 22.51 2.72
N ASN A 102 -24.87 22.56 2.85
CA ASN A 102 -25.73 21.39 2.63
C ASN A 102 -25.92 21.15 1.12
N LYS A 103 -24.94 20.52 0.47
CA LYS A 103 -24.94 20.20 -0.97
C LYS A 103 -24.61 18.73 -1.28
N GLY A 104 -24.58 17.89 -0.26
CA GLY A 104 -24.43 16.45 -0.44
C GLY A 104 -25.59 15.89 -1.25
N VAL A 105 -25.26 15.04 -2.21
CA VAL A 105 -26.20 14.28 -3.02
C VAL A 105 -26.22 12.85 -2.48
N HIS A 106 -27.39 12.41 -2.06
CA HIS A 106 -27.60 11.08 -1.49
C HIS A 106 -28.39 10.22 -2.46
N VAL A 107 -27.81 9.09 -2.86
CA VAL A 107 -28.42 8.11 -3.76
C VAL A 107 -28.65 6.82 -2.98
N LYS A 108 -29.90 6.36 -2.88
CA LYS A 108 -30.25 5.04 -2.36
C LYS A 108 -30.93 4.22 -3.43
N CYS A 109 -30.54 2.97 -3.58
CA CYS A 109 -31.05 2.04 -4.58
C CYS A 109 -31.51 0.73 -3.92
N SER A 110 -32.52 0.11 -4.51
CA SER A 110 -33.03 -1.20 -4.07
C SER A 110 -32.11 -2.37 -4.44
N GLN A 111 -31.28 -2.20 -5.47
CA GLN A 111 -30.30 -3.18 -5.96
C GLN A 111 -28.93 -2.53 -6.09
N ASP A 112 -27.89 -3.35 -6.19
CA ASP A 112 -26.53 -2.86 -6.41
C ASP A 112 -26.45 -2.15 -7.76
N VAL A 113 -25.85 -0.96 -7.74
CA VAL A 113 -25.61 -0.13 -8.91
C VAL A 113 -24.15 0.28 -8.97
N SER A 114 -23.63 0.49 -10.19
CA SER A 114 -22.44 1.31 -10.40
C SER A 114 -22.90 2.75 -10.55
N LEU A 115 -22.26 3.68 -9.85
CA LEU A 115 -22.59 5.10 -9.85
C LEU A 115 -21.37 5.91 -10.24
N TYR A 116 -21.53 6.79 -11.24
CA TYR A 116 -20.51 7.76 -11.64
C TYR A 116 -21.09 9.17 -11.59
N GLY A 117 -20.33 10.10 -11.03
CA GLY A 117 -20.65 11.52 -11.09
C GLY A 117 -19.90 12.17 -12.26
N VAL A 118 -20.61 12.98 -13.05
CA VAL A 118 -20.06 13.71 -14.18
C VAL A 118 -20.40 15.19 -14.02
N ASP A 119 -19.37 16.03 -13.98
CA ASP A 119 -19.49 17.48 -14.11
C ASP A 119 -19.28 17.86 -15.58
N TYR A 120 -20.36 18.14 -16.31
CA TYR A 120 -20.26 18.57 -17.70
C TYR A 120 -19.88 20.06 -17.79
N TYR A 121 -18.63 20.34 -18.17
CA TYR A 121 -18.11 21.70 -18.42
C TYR A 121 -17.20 21.73 -19.66
N HIS A 122 -16.26 22.68 -19.76
CA HIS A 122 -15.22 22.80 -20.77
C HIS A 122 -14.36 21.53 -20.84
N THR A 123 -14.12 20.84 -19.71
CA THR A 123 -13.74 19.42 -19.67
C THR A 123 -14.69 18.67 -18.74
N ASP A 124 -14.86 17.37 -18.92
CA ASP A 124 -15.81 16.61 -18.13
C ASP A 124 -15.07 15.98 -16.94
N GLY A 125 -15.30 16.51 -15.74
CA GLY A 125 -14.78 15.93 -14.50
C GLY A 125 -15.61 14.70 -14.15
N VAL A 126 -14.98 13.52 -14.09
CA VAL A 126 -15.70 12.26 -13.83
C VAL A 126 -15.09 11.54 -12.64
N PHE A 127 -15.93 11.08 -11.72
CA PHE A 127 -15.50 10.25 -10.60
C PHE A 127 -16.36 8.99 -10.46
N THR A 128 -15.72 7.92 -10.00
CA THR A 128 -16.37 6.66 -9.62
C THR A 128 -16.82 6.75 -8.18
N ALA A 129 -18.12 6.54 -7.93
CA ALA A 129 -18.66 6.65 -6.59
C ALA A 129 -18.37 5.40 -5.73
N ILE A 130 -18.06 5.62 -4.46
CA ILE A 130 -17.83 4.60 -3.44
C ILE A 130 -19.08 4.49 -2.56
N PRO A 131 -19.65 3.29 -2.38
CA PRO A 131 -20.85 3.12 -1.55
C PRO A 131 -20.54 3.31 -0.07
N LEU A 132 -21.53 3.75 0.71
CA LEU A 132 -21.46 4.06 2.13
C LEU A 132 -20.82 2.94 2.96
N GLU A 133 -21.12 1.69 2.61
CA GLU A 133 -20.57 0.52 3.28
C GLU A 133 -19.06 0.34 3.10
N ALA A 134 -18.50 0.80 1.99
CA ALA A 134 -17.09 0.81 1.70
C ALA A 134 -16.36 2.08 2.18
N LEU A 135 -17.09 3.14 2.54
CA LEU A 135 -16.50 4.33 3.15
C LEU A 135 -15.90 4.02 4.53
N SER A 136 -14.96 4.86 4.94
CA SER A 136 -14.23 4.80 6.21
C SER A 136 -14.36 6.13 6.96
N ALA A 137 -13.69 6.22 8.10
CA ALA A 137 -13.58 7.42 8.91
C ALA A 137 -12.14 7.98 8.94
N ASP A 138 -11.18 7.36 8.25
CA ASP A 138 -9.78 7.77 8.15
C ASP A 138 -9.32 7.76 6.69
N TYR A 139 -8.82 8.89 6.20
CA TYR A 139 -8.38 9.09 4.82
C TYR A 139 -7.10 9.92 4.76
N ILE A 140 -6.27 9.66 3.75
CA ILE A 140 -5.16 10.52 3.36
C ILE A 140 -5.51 11.10 1.99
N VAL A 141 -5.43 12.43 1.88
CA VAL A 141 -5.82 13.17 0.68
C VAL A 141 -4.66 13.17 -0.32
N PRO A 142 -4.87 12.71 -1.57
CA PRO A 142 -3.95 12.96 -2.67
C PRO A 142 -4.33 14.30 -3.30
N GLY A 143 -3.65 15.38 -2.92
CA GLY A 143 -3.83 16.69 -3.53
C GLY A 143 -3.34 16.71 -4.97
N MET A 144 -3.39 17.88 -5.59
CA MET A 144 -2.75 18.18 -6.88
C MET A 144 -2.09 19.54 -6.79
N ARG A 145 -1.06 19.83 -7.58
CA ARG A 145 -0.51 21.20 -7.63
C ARG A 145 -1.46 22.11 -8.38
N SER A 146 -1.64 23.32 -7.85
CA SER A 146 -2.50 24.40 -8.37
C SER A 146 -3.99 24.20 -8.12
N ASN A 147 -4.60 25.18 -7.44
CA ASN A 147 -6.03 25.25 -7.14
C ASN A 147 -6.64 23.93 -6.62
N SER A 148 -5.91 23.22 -5.75
CA SER A 148 -6.40 21.98 -5.14
C SER A 148 -7.59 22.25 -4.23
N PHE A 149 -8.52 21.30 -4.20
CA PHE A 149 -9.59 21.28 -3.23
C PHE A 149 -9.67 19.95 -2.51
N LEU A 150 -10.21 20.01 -1.29
CA LEU A 150 -10.61 18.86 -0.48
C LEU A 150 -12.09 19.01 -0.17
N GLY A 151 -12.87 17.98 -0.48
CA GLY A 151 -14.29 17.88 -0.16
C GLY A 151 -14.58 16.77 0.83
N ILE A 152 -15.42 17.01 1.83
CA ILE A 152 -15.81 16.01 2.84
C ILE A 152 -17.31 16.07 3.03
N VAL A 153 -18.04 15.02 2.65
CA VAL A 153 -19.49 14.90 2.79
C VAL A 153 -19.82 14.09 4.04
N GLY A 154 -20.64 14.67 4.92
CA GLY A 154 -21.19 14.00 6.10
C GLY A 154 -22.26 12.98 5.71
N THR A 155 -22.09 11.73 6.13
CA THR A 155 -23.05 10.64 5.87
C THR A 155 -24.00 10.40 7.04
N THR A 156 -23.71 10.99 8.19
CA THR A 156 -24.51 10.85 9.42
C THR A 156 -24.50 12.18 10.16
N ALA A 157 -25.63 12.52 10.79
CA ALA A 157 -25.74 13.73 11.60
C ALA A 157 -24.75 13.74 12.77
N ASN A 158 -24.30 14.93 13.16
CA ASN A 158 -23.34 15.14 14.26
C ASN A 158 -22.00 14.40 14.09
N THR A 159 -21.51 14.30 12.86
CA THR A 159 -20.17 13.74 12.59
C THR A 159 -19.11 14.78 12.89
N THR A 160 -18.24 14.51 13.87
CA THR A 160 -17.08 15.36 14.12
C THR A 160 -15.97 14.96 13.16
N VAL A 161 -15.40 15.94 12.44
CA VAL A 161 -14.32 15.75 11.47
C VAL A 161 -13.10 16.54 11.92
N HIS A 162 -11.97 15.85 12.02
CA HIS A 162 -10.64 16.40 12.26
C HIS A 162 -9.82 16.33 10.98
N VAL A 163 -9.41 17.48 10.46
CA VAL A 163 -8.54 17.61 9.29
C VAL A 163 -7.15 18.04 9.78
N TYR A 164 -6.20 17.12 9.72
CA TYR A 164 -4.79 17.36 10.04
C TYR A 164 -4.10 17.87 8.78
N VAL A 165 -3.76 19.15 8.78
CA VAL A 165 -3.35 19.86 7.57
C VAL A 165 -1.92 19.51 7.20
N LYS A 166 -1.74 19.12 5.94
CA LYS A 166 -0.44 19.05 5.27
C LYS A 166 -0.60 19.69 3.89
N SER A 167 0.01 20.84 3.71
CA SER A 167 -0.13 21.64 2.51
C SER A 167 1.09 22.51 2.21
N THR A 168 1.29 22.83 0.93
CA THR A 168 2.23 23.86 0.49
C THR A 168 1.67 25.28 0.64
N CYS A 169 0.38 25.44 0.92
CA CYS A 169 -0.30 26.72 1.06
C CYS A 169 -1.02 26.86 2.43
N SER A 170 -1.65 28.00 2.63
CA SER A 170 -2.54 28.25 3.77
C SER A 170 -3.97 28.40 3.28
N TYR A 171 -4.95 27.98 4.07
CA TYR A 171 -6.36 28.20 3.74
C TYR A 171 -7.12 28.91 4.86
N LEU A 172 -8.10 29.73 4.49
CA LEU A 172 -8.89 30.55 5.42
C LEU A 172 -10.23 29.90 5.68
N TYR A 173 -10.59 29.73 6.95
CA TYR A 173 -11.94 29.35 7.35
C TYR A 173 -12.39 30.15 8.57
N ASN A 174 -13.57 30.76 8.47
CA ASN A 174 -14.15 31.60 9.53
C ASN A 174 -13.17 32.66 10.09
N GLY A 175 -12.35 33.24 9.22
CA GLY A 175 -11.36 34.25 9.60
C GLY A 175 -10.07 33.71 10.23
N ILE A 176 -9.92 32.39 10.34
CA ILE A 176 -8.71 31.72 10.85
C ILE A 176 -7.96 31.08 9.68
N THR A 177 -6.67 31.37 9.59
CA THR A 177 -5.76 30.77 8.60
C THR A 177 -5.18 29.48 9.17
N TYR A 178 -5.28 28.40 8.41
CA TYR A 178 -4.74 27.08 8.73
C TYR A 178 -3.58 26.73 7.80
N GLN A 179 -2.53 26.14 8.34
CA GLN A 179 -1.29 25.76 7.65
C GLN A 179 -0.86 24.33 8.05
N THR A 180 0.21 23.83 7.42
CA THR A 180 0.79 22.52 7.78
C THR A 180 1.07 22.42 9.28
N GLY A 181 0.57 21.33 9.89
CA GLY A 181 0.69 21.07 11.32
C GLY A 181 -0.54 21.49 12.14
N ASP A 182 -1.42 22.33 11.57
CA ASP A 182 -2.67 22.68 12.24
C ASP A 182 -3.72 21.56 12.16
N VAL A 183 -4.65 21.57 13.12
CA VAL A 183 -5.81 20.69 13.13
C VAL A 183 -7.07 21.51 13.05
N PHE A 184 -7.82 21.29 11.98
CA PHE A 184 -9.10 21.89 11.70
C PHE A 184 -10.21 20.95 12.17
N VAL A 185 -11.12 21.43 13.03
CA VAL A 185 -12.20 20.58 13.59
C VAL A 185 -13.56 21.19 13.28
N VAL A 186 -14.44 20.40 12.67
CA VAL A 186 -15.82 20.82 12.38
C VAL A 186 -16.82 19.73 12.73
N LEU A 187 -18.08 20.15 12.87
CA LEU A 187 -19.23 19.27 13.00
C LEU A 187 -20.00 19.28 11.68
N LEU A 188 -20.20 18.12 11.07
CA LEU A 188 -21.03 17.94 9.87
C LEU A 188 -22.35 17.28 10.22
N GLN A 189 -23.44 17.81 9.67
CA GLN A 189 -24.71 17.10 9.59
C GLN A 189 -24.73 16.17 8.38
N GLU A 190 -25.76 15.33 8.28
CA GLU A 190 -25.97 14.52 7.09
C GLU A 190 -26.20 15.41 5.86
N ASN A 191 -25.50 15.11 4.77
CA ASN A 191 -25.45 15.90 3.52
C ASN A 191 -24.74 17.26 3.61
N ASP A 192 -24.18 17.62 4.77
CA ASP A 192 -23.26 18.74 4.81
C ASP A 192 -21.98 18.37 4.06
N VAL A 193 -21.46 19.32 3.30
CA VAL A 193 -20.17 19.22 2.62
C VAL A 193 -19.26 20.31 3.14
N LEU A 194 -18.17 19.92 3.75
CA LEU A 194 -17.03 20.79 3.95
C LEU A 194 -16.20 20.80 2.66
N GLN A 195 -16.06 21.97 2.06
CA GLN A 195 -15.06 22.22 1.03
C GLN A 195 -13.91 23.02 1.66
N ILE A 196 -12.68 22.63 1.34
CA ILE A 196 -11.45 23.39 1.62
C ILE A 196 -10.79 23.71 0.28
N THR A 197 -10.54 25.00 0.05
CA THR A 197 -9.81 25.52 -1.11
C THR A 197 -8.77 26.54 -0.66
N ASP A 198 -7.75 26.75 -1.50
CA ASP A 198 -6.79 27.84 -1.31
C ASP A 198 -7.48 29.23 -1.28
N VAL A 199 -6.88 30.16 -0.51
CA VAL A 199 -7.24 31.58 -0.42
C VAL A 199 -6.78 32.34 -1.66
N ASP A 200 -5.71 31.90 -2.29
CA ASP A 200 -5.01 32.66 -3.31
C ASP A 200 -4.95 31.91 -4.66
N GLN A 201 -6.11 31.89 -5.35
CA GLN A 201 -6.26 31.36 -6.72
C GLN A 201 -5.35 32.05 -7.76
N SER A 202 -4.55 33.04 -7.34
CA SER A 202 -3.70 33.89 -8.16
C SER A 202 -2.20 33.54 -8.09
N SER A 203 -1.78 32.71 -7.13
CA SER A 203 -0.37 32.38 -6.93
C SER A 203 0.10 31.24 -7.84
N GLY A 204 1.06 31.53 -8.73
CA GLY A 204 1.54 30.62 -9.77
C GLY A 204 2.20 29.32 -9.29
N ASP A 205 2.47 29.18 -7.98
CA ASP A 205 3.12 27.99 -7.40
C ASP A 205 2.13 26.93 -6.89
N GLY A 206 0.83 27.27 -6.80
CA GLY A 206 -0.28 26.33 -6.66
C GLY A 206 -0.33 25.51 -5.37
N CYS A 207 -1.43 25.65 -4.61
CA CYS A 207 -1.64 24.82 -3.41
C CYS A 207 -1.72 23.32 -3.72
N ASP A 208 -0.95 22.52 -2.97
CA ASP A 208 -1.05 21.06 -2.90
C ASP A 208 -1.50 20.67 -1.49
N LEU A 209 -2.57 19.88 -1.37
CA LEU A 209 -3.12 19.40 -0.09
C LEU A 209 -2.69 17.95 0.23
N SER A 210 -1.69 17.43 -0.47
CA SER A 210 -1.27 16.03 -0.33
C SER A 210 -0.76 15.69 1.05
N GLY A 211 -1.24 14.54 1.52
CA GLY A 211 -0.93 14.05 2.85
C GLY A 211 -1.76 14.67 3.97
N THR A 212 -2.66 15.61 3.66
CA THR A 212 -3.69 16.04 4.62
C THR A 212 -4.49 14.82 5.04
N ARG A 213 -4.65 14.62 6.34
CA ARG A 213 -5.37 13.48 6.90
C ARG A 213 -6.75 13.90 7.38
N VAL A 214 -7.78 13.17 6.99
CA VAL A 214 -9.16 13.38 7.43
C VAL A 214 -9.53 12.24 8.36
N MET A 215 -9.81 12.56 9.61
CA MET A 215 -10.35 11.62 10.60
C MET A 215 -11.73 12.06 11.04
N SER A 216 -12.61 11.11 11.34
CA SER A 216 -13.99 11.43 11.71
C SER A 216 -14.59 10.42 12.69
N THR A 217 -15.67 10.79 13.36
CA THR A 217 -16.37 9.91 14.32
C THR A 217 -17.34 8.95 13.65
N ALA A 218 -17.68 9.18 12.38
CA ALA A 218 -18.53 8.34 11.54
C ALA A 218 -17.98 8.33 10.12
N LYS A 219 -18.51 7.46 9.26
CA LYS A 219 -18.06 7.38 7.86
C LYS A 219 -18.29 8.71 7.13
N VAL A 220 -17.34 9.11 6.30
CA VAL A 220 -17.44 10.31 5.47
C VAL A 220 -17.06 9.98 4.04
N SER A 221 -17.62 10.72 3.09
CA SER A 221 -17.21 10.62 1.68
C SER A 221 -16.22 11.74 1.38
N VAL A 222 -15.00 11.38 0.99
CA VAL A 222 -13.91 12.34 0.78
C VAL A 222 -13.61 12.47 -0.70
N PHE A 223 -13.42 13.70 -1.16
CA PHE A 223 -13.07 14.06 -2.52
C PHE A 223 -11.78 14.86 -2.54
N SER A 224 -10.98 14.64 -3.57
CA SER A 224 -9.81 15.45 -3.85
C SER A 224 -9.82 15.84 -5.31
N GLY A 225 -9.26 17.01 -5.61
CA GLY A 225 -9.19 17.48 -6.96
C GLY A 225 -8.40 18.77 -7.09
N SER A 226 -8.47 19.30 -8.30
CA SER A 226 -7.94 20.61 -8.65
C SER A 226 -8.86 21.25 -9.66
N VAL A 227 -8.99 22.56 -9.49
CA VAL A 227 -9.78 23.39 -10.36
C VAL A 227 -8.98 23.91 -11.57
N TYR A 228 -7.65 23.82 -11.52
CA TYR A 228 -6.77 24.29 -12.58
C TYR A 228 -5.37 23.68 -12.41
N TYR A 229 -4.90 22.90 -13.38
CA TYR A 229 -3.50 22.46 -13.43
C TYR A 229 -2.66 23.51 -14.21
N PRO A 230 -1.42 23.83 -13.82
CA PRO A 230 -0.68 24.92 -14.46
C PRO A 230 -0.49 24.61 -15.95
N GLY A 231 -1.20 25.41 -16.76
CA GLY A 231 -1.23 25.28 -18.20
C GLY A 231 -2.59 24.96 -18.85
N GLY A 232 -3.70 24.70 -18.12
CA GLY A 232 -5.00 24.49 -18.77
C GLY A 232 -6.27 24.39 -17.90
N ALA A 233 -7.42 24.32 -18.58
CA ALA A 233 -8.77 24.54 -18.04
C ALA A 233 -9.52 23.25 -17.67
N SER A 234 -8.86 22.31 -16.98
CA SER A 234 -9.49 21.04 -16.59
C SER A 234 -9.94 20.95 -15.15
N HIS A 235 -11.11 20.31 -14.95
CA HIS A 235 -11.63 19.92 -13.65
C HIS A 235 -11.20 18.50 -13.30
N TYR A 236 -10.26 18.40 -12.38
CA TYR A 236 -9.79 17.14 -11.83
C TYR A 236 -10.58 16.85 -10.57
N VAL A 237 -11.26 15.71 -10.53
CA VAL A 237 -12.02 15.28 -9.36
C VAL A 237 -11.93 13.77 -9.21
N MET A 238 -11.76 13.32 -7.97
CA MET A 238 -11.74 11.91 -7.62
C MET A 238 -12.33 11.75 -6.22
N GLN A 239 -13.19 10.75 -6.03
CA GLN A 239 -13.54 10.32 -4.68
C GLN A 239 -12.39 9.49 -4.11
N VAL A 240 -11.86 9.94 -2.96
CA VAL A 240 -10.67 9.37 -2.34
C VAL A 240 -11.03 8.00 -1.72
N PRO A 241 -10.32 6.92 -2.10
CA PRO A 241 -10.52 5.63 -1.47
C PRO A 241 -10.02 5.62 -0.02
N PRO A 242 -10.65 4.81 0.86
CA PRO A 242 -10.13 4.59 2.21
C PRO A 242 -8.80 3.81 2.18
N LEU A 243 -8.07 3.82 3.30
CA LEU A 243 -6.81 3.05 3.45
C LEU A 243 -6.96 1.55 3.16
N SER A 244 -8.17 0.98 3.32
CA SER A 244 -8.44 -0.43 3.04
C SER A 244 -8.38 -0.80 1.56
N ALA A 245 -8.36 0.19 0.65
CA ALA A 245 -8.17 -0.01 -0.78
C ALA A 245 -6.74 0.27 -1.25
N TYR A 246 -5.82 0.56 -0.33
CA TYR A 246 -4.41 0.78 -0.68
C TYR A 246 -3.75 -0.57 -0.99
N SER A 247 -2.76 -0.56 -1.87
CA SER A 247 -2.15 -1.78 -2.42
C SER A 247 -0.63 -1.76 -2.31
N LYS A 248 -0.01 -2.93 -2.20
CA LYS A 248 1.47 -3.05 -2.25
C LYS A 248 2.00 -3.07 -3.68
N LEU A 249 1.18 -3.57 -4.60
CA LEU A 249 1.42 -3.63 -6.04
C LEU A 249 0.33 -2.82 -6.73
N ALA A 250 0.70 -1.86 -7.57
CA ALA A 250 -0.23 -1.18 -8.46
C ALA A 250 0.35 -1.09 -9.86
N ILE A 251 -0.52 -1.09 -10.86
CA ILE A 251 -0.12 -0.97 -12.27
C ILE A 251 -0.82 0.26 -12.80
N ALA A 252 -0.08 1.35 -12.99
CA ALA A 252 -0.58 2.56 -13.63
C ALA A 252 -0.42 2.39 -15.14
N PRO A 253 -1.52 2.21 -15.88
CA PRO A 253 -1.42 1.82 -17.27
C PRO A 253 -1.27 3.03 -18.18
N ARG A 254 -0.77 2.76 -19.38
CA ARG A 254 -0.71 3.69 -20.50
C ARG A 254 -2.09 4.22 -20.88
N VAL A 255 -2.09 5.33 -21.59
CA VAL A 255 -3.31 5.96 -22.10
C VAL A 255 -3.20 6.06 -23.61
N LYS A 256 -4.23 5.60 -24.34
CA LYS A 256 -4.27 5.80 -25.79
C LYS A 256 -4.31 7.29 -26.11
N THR A 257 -3.37 7.73 -26.93
CA THR A 257 -3.32 9.11 -27.44
C THR A 257 -2.56 9.14 -28.77
N THR A 258 -2.81 10.17 -29.60
CA THR A 258 -2.04 10.48 -30.81
C THR A 258 -1.00 11.57 -30.59
N TYR A 259 -0.82 12.03 -29.35
CA TYR A 259 0.00 13.19 -29.01
C TYR A 259 0.92 12.86 -27.83
N ALA A 260 2.13 13.41 -27.81
CA ALA A 260 3.08 13.20 -26.73
C ALA A 260 2.75 14.11 -25.54
N TRP A 261 2.21 13.54 -24.46
CA TRP A 261 1.95 14.28 -23.23
C TRP A 261 2.33 13.51 -21.95
N LYS A 262 2.03 14.13 -20.80
CA LYS A 262 2.53 13.75 -19.48
C LYS A 262 1.51 12.95 -18.70
N SER A 263 1.94 11.80 -18.19
CA SER A 263 1.28 11.10 -17.10
C SER A 263 2.05 11.35 -15.81
N ILE A 264 1.37 11.80 -14.77
CA ILE A 264 1.96 12.02 -13.45
C ILE A 264 1.41 10.93 -12.54
N ILE A 265 2.29 10.07 -12.06
CA ILE A 265 1.95 9.04 -11.08
C ILE A 265 2.37 9.55 -9.71
N ARG A 266 1.43 9.58 -8.78
CA ARG A 266 1.68 9.97 -7.39
C ARG A 266 1.41 8.79 -6.48
N VAL A 267 2.41 8.46 -5.66
CA VAL A 267 2.36 7.37 -4.68
C VAL A 267 2.34 7.99 -3.30
N VAL A 268 1.27 7.76 -2.54
CA VAL A 268 1.06 8.32 -1.19
C VAL A 268 1.11 7.19 -0.16
N ALA A 269 1.96 7.33 0.84
CA ALA A 269 2.14 6.30 1.88
C ALA A 269 0.96 6.27 2.86
N GLY A 270 0.36 5.10 3.05
CA GLY A 270 -0.71 4.87 4.02
C GLY A 270 -0.22 4.70 5.46
N TYR A 271 1.06 4.35 5.62
CA TYR A 271 1.68 3.91 6.88
C TYR A 271 3.09 4.48 7.02
N ASP A 272 3.54 4.66 8.26
CA ASP A 272 4.91 5.12 8.55
C ASP A 272 5.95 4.09 8.13
N ASN A 273 7.17 4.54 7.83
CA ASN A 273 8.29 3.70 7.39
C ASN A 273 7.90 2.76 6.23
N THR A 274 7.23 3.29 5.20
CA THR A 274 6.91 2.58 3.96
C THR A 274 8.08 2.65 3.00
N THR A 275 8.50 1.52 2.48
CA THR A 275 9.56 1.40 1.48
C THR A 275 8.96 1.16 0.10
N LEU A 276 9.25 2.07 -0.83
CA LEU A 276 8.91 1.96 -2.24
C LEU A 276 10.12 1.41 -3.01
N PHE A 277 9.99 0.18 -3.52
CA PHE A 277 11.05 -0.53 -4.25
C PHE A 277 11.07 -0.18 -5.74
N ASN A 278 9.88 0.02 -6.32
CA ASN A 278 9.74 0.35 -7.74
C ASN A 278 8.75 1.52 -7.91
N PRO A 279 9.10 2.53 -8.73
CA PRO A 279 10.31 2.66 -9.56
C PRO A 279 11.59 2.94 -8.73
N ALA A 280 12.74 2.51 -9.26
CA ALA A 280 14.05 2.83 -8.69
C ALA A 280 14.37 4.35 -8.80
N PRO A 281 15.20 4.91 -7.90
CA PRO A 281 15.80 4.27 -6.73
C PRO A 281 14.80 4.09 -5.59
N VAL A 282 15.10 3.18 -4.66
CA VAL A 282 14.30 2.95 -3.45
C VAL A 282 14.02 4.28 -2.72
N ARG A 283 12.80 4.42 -2.20
CA ARG A 283 12.36 5.56 -1.38
C ARG A 283 11.77 5.07 -0.07
N HIS A 284 11.97 5.83 1.00
CA HIS A 284 11.31 5.62 2.29
C HIS A 284 10.37 6.80 2.53
N LEU A 285 9.14 6.50 2.95
CA LEU A 285 8.06 7.46 3.12
C LEU A 285 7.34 7.18 4.45
N ASP A 286 7.10 8.23 5.22
CA ASP A 286 6.21 8.17 6.38
C ASP A 286 4.74 8.39 5.98
N LYS A 287 3.80 8.13 6.89
CA LYS A 287 2.37 8.23 6.58
C LYS A 287 2.01 9.62 6.08
N GLY A 288 1.33 9.67 4.92
CA GLY A 288 0.96 10.91 4.25
C GLY A 288 2.13 11.62 3.56
N GLU A 289 3.33 11.06 3.53
CA GLU A 289 4.35 11.46 2.56
C GLU A 289 4.05 10.85 1.20
N TYR A 290 4.58 11.49 0.15
CA TYR A 290 4.32 11.08 -1.22
C TYR A 290 5.52 11.36 -2.11
N VAL A 291 5.56 10.63 -3.22
CA VAL A 291 6.52 10.84 -4.31
C VAL A 291 5.76 10.93 -5.63
N GLU A 292 6.30 11.68 -6.58
CA GLU A 292 5.74 11.86 -7.92
C GLU A 292 6.72 11.39 -8.99
N PHE A 293 6.17 10.76 -10.03
CA PHE A 293 6.90 10.34 -11.20
C PHE A 293 6.23 10.94 -12.45
N ASN A 294 7.06 11.55 -13.30
CA ASN A 294 6.62 12.10 -14.57
C ASN A 294 6.98 11.12 -15.68
N TYR A 295 5.97 10.64 -16.38
CA TYR A 295 6.10 9.65 -17.45
C TYR A 295 5.39 10.08 -18.72
N THR A 296 5.64 9.33 -19.80
CA THR A 296 4.93 9.50 -21.06
C THR A 296 3.68 8.63 -21.10
N PHE A 297 2.70 9.00 -21.90
CA PHE A 297 1.45 8.22 -22.02
C PHE A 297 1.60 6.84 -22.65
N THR A 298 2.75 6.52 -23.25
CA THR A 298 2.98 5.22 -23.92
C THR A 298 3.45 4.13 -22.98
N ASP A 299 3.87 4.51 -21.77
CA ASP A 299 4.53 3.63 -20.83
C ASP A 299 3.51 3.11 -19.80
N ASP A 300 3.67 1.84 -19.42
CA ASP A 300 3.00 1.27 -18.26
C ASP A 300 3.98 1.25 -17.09
N HIS A 301 3.48 1.52 -15.89
CA HIS A 301 4.33 1.61 -14.70
C HIS A 301 3.84 0.71 -13.59
N VAL A 302 4.74 -0.15 -13.13
CA VAL A 302 4.53 -1.00 -11.97
C VAL A 302 5.03 -0.26 -10.74
N ILE A 303 4.23 -0.21 -9.67
CA ILE A 303 4.58 0.38 -8.38
C ILE A 303 4.64 -0.75 -7.37
N ILE A 304 5.74 -0.89 -6.65
CA ILE A 304 5.97 -1.98 -5.69
C ILE A 304 6.46 -1.43 -4.36
N SER A 305 5.82 -1.81 -3.27
CA SER A 305 6.12 -1.35 -1.91
C SER A 305 5.97 -2.47 -0.87
N ASP A 306 6.60 -2.32 0.29
CA ASP A 306 6.50 -3.26 1.41
C ASP A 306 5.17 -3.15 2.19
N LYS A 307 4.58 -1.95 2.19
CA LYS A 307 3.33 -1.58 2.86
C LYS A 307 2.34 -0.96 1.88
N PRO A 308 1.02 -1.09 2.10
CA PRO A 308 0.03 -0.58 1.15
C PRO A 308 0.10 0.94 0.97
N VAL A 309 0.15 1.36 -0.29
CA VAL A 309 0.17 2.75 -0.74
C VAL A 309 -1.05 3.07 -1.61
N MET A 310 -1.40 4.35 -1.67
CA MET A 310 -2.36 4.83 -2.68
C MET A 310 -1.59 5.29 -3.90
N VAL A 311 -1.97 4.76 -5.06
CA VAL A 311 -1.43 5.19 -6.35
C VAL A 311 -2.51 5.96 -7.09
N THR A 312 -2.15 7.14 -7.57
CA THR A 312 -3.03 7.97 -8.40
C THR A 312 -2.31 8.35 -9.68
N GLN A 313 -3.08 8.58 -10.74
CA GLN A 313 -2.57 8.95 -12.04
C GLN A 313 -3.32 10.19 -12.55
N VAL A 314 -2.57 11.25 -12.80
CA VAL A 314 -3.03 12.45 -13.49
C VAL A 314 -2.58 12.36 -14.94
N CYS A 315 -3.52 12.45 -15.85
CA CYS A 315 -3.25 12.44 -17.28
C CYS A 315 -3.46 13.86 -17.81
N VAL A 316 -2.38 14.49 -18.29
CA VAL A 316 -2.42 15.86 -18.82
C VAL A 316 -2.20 15.83 -20.34
N PHE A 317 -3.18 16.29 -21.10
CA PHE A 317 -3.19 16.49 -22.54
C PHE A 317 -3.17 17.99 -22.90
N GLY A 318 -2.59 18.36 -24.03
CA GLY A 318 -2.73 19.72 -24.55
C GLY A 318 -2.01 20.79 -23.73
N ALA A 319 -2.48 22.01 -23.94
CA ALA A 319 -2.36 23.09 -22.97
C ALA A 319 -3.33 22.83 -21.79
N GLY A 320 -3.10 21.72 -21.06
CA GLY A 320 -3.62 21.42 -19.72
C GLY A 320 -5.07 20.93 -19.58
N SER A 321 -5.61 20.21 -20.57
CA SER A 321 -6.80 19.37 -20.38
C SER A 321 -6.39 18.02 -19.77
N GLY A 322 -7.18 17.40 -18.91
CA GLY A 322 -6.80 16.13 -18.30
C GLY A 322 -7.88 15.43 -17.50
N PHE A 323 -7.47 14.36 -16.81
CA PHE A 323 -8.27 13.67 -15.81
C PHE A 323 -7.38 13.12 -14.69
N PHE A 324 -7.99 12.84 -13.53
CA PHE A 324 -7.33 12.36 -12.33
C PHE A 324 -8.03 11.12 -11.82
N THR A 325 -7.30 10.02 -11.65
CA THR A 325 -7.88 8.73 -11.29
C THR A 325 -7.07 7.99 -10.25
N PHE A 326 -7.77 7.20 -9.44
CA PHE A 326 -7.17 6.20 -8.58
C PHE A 326 -6.68 5.00 -9.40
N VAL A 327 -5.59 4.39 -8.96
CA VAL A 327 -5.04 3.15 -9.54
C VAL A 327 -5.07 2.07 -8.45
N PRO A 328 -6.12 1.24 -8.38
CA PRO A 328 -6.17 0.10 -7.48
C PRO A 328 -5.10 -0.94 -7.85
N GLY A 329 -4.66 -1.71 -6.86
CA GLY A 329 -3.82 -2.88 -7.09
C GLY A 329 -4.62 -4.07 -7.65
N PRO A 330 -3.95 -5.04 -8.30
CA PRO A 330 -4.60 -6.22 -8.87
C PRO A 330 -5.46 -7.02 -7.90
N GLU A 331 -5.14 -7.02 -6.61
CA GLU A 331 -5.93 -7.65 -5.55
C GLU A 331 -7.35 -7.08 -5.42
N PHE A 332 -7.60 -5.88 -5.97
CA PHE A 332 -8.89 -5.20 -5.97
C PHE A 332 -9.59 -5.22 -7.33
N TYR A 333 -9.06 -5.92 -8.32
CA TYR A 333 -9.70 -6.01 -9.64
C TYR A 333 -11.00 -6.83 -9.59
N GLY A 334 -11.91 -6.52 -10.51
CA GLY A 334 -13.21 -7.19 -10.67
C GLY A 334 -13.21 -8.14 -11.86
N ASN A 335 -14.14 -9.08 -11.90
CA ASN A 335 -14.33 -9.95 -13.07
C ASN A 335 -15.28 -9.35 -14.10
N ASP A 336 -16.12 -8.42 -13.68
CA ASP A 336 -17.18 -7.87 -14.49
C ASP A 336 -17.30 -6.36 -14.25
N TYR A 337 -17.57 -5.61 -15.33
CA TYR A 337 -17.60 -4.15 -15.32
C TYR A 337 -18.73 -3.61 -16.19
N PHE A 338 -19.37 -2.53 -15.70
CA PHE A 338 -20.44 -1.80 -16.39
C PHE A 338 -19.97 -0.37 -16.62
N ILE A 339 -19.55 -0.06 -17.85
CA ILE A 339 -19.00 1.26 -18.20
C ILE A 339 -19.86 1.94 -19.27
N LYS A 340 -19.90 3.26 -19.24
CA LYS A 340 -20.55 4.08 -20.27
C LYS A 340 -19.48 4.77 -21.11
N GLY A 341 -19.55 4.65 -22.43
CA GLY A 341 -18.73 5.48 -23.31
C GLY A 341 -19.23 6.93 -23.27
N ILE A 342 -18.61 7.78 -22.44
CA ILE A 342 -18.98 9.20 -22.37
C ILE A 342 -18.40 9.86 -23.62
N THR A 343 -19.22 10.67 -24.29
CA THR A 343 -18.82 11.32 -25.55
C THR A 343 -18.69 12.80 -25.34
N SER A 344 -17.56 13.36 -25.76
CA SER A 344 -17.46 14.78 -26.04
C SER A 344 -18.37 15.15 -27.23
N ILE A 345 -19.34 16.03 -26.98
CA ILE A 345 -20.25 16.64 -27.96
C ILE A 345 -19.55 17.30 -29.17
N LEU A 346 -18.23 17.48 -29.15
CA LEU A 346 -17.51 18.28 -30.13
C LEU A 346 -16.87 17.50 -31.29
N ARG A 347 -16.69 16.17 -31.21
CA ARG A 347 -16.03 15.41 -32.30
C ARG A 347 -16.64 14.06 -32.72
N ASN A 348 -17.66 13.53 -32.04
CA ASN A 348 -18.16 12.17 -32.32
C ASN A 348 -17.02 11.11 -32.36
N GLU A 349 -15.98 11.28 -31.54
CA GLU A 349 -14.92 10.29 -31.41
C GLU A 349 -15.36 9.22 -30.39
N ASN A 350 -14.93 7.98 -30.64
CA ASN A 350 -15.20 6.88 -29.73
C ASN A 350 -14.23 6.92 -28.56
N PRO A 351 -14.71 6.82 -27.30
CA PRO A 351 -13.82 6.71 -26.16
C PRO A 351 -13.06 5.38 -26.19
N TYR A 352 -12.03 5.31 -25.35
CA TYR A 352 -11.18 4.13 -25.21
C TYR A 352 -11.36 3.51 -23.84
N VAL A 353 -11.05 2.22 -23.76
CA VAL A 353 -10.95 1.48 -22.52
C VAL A 353 -9.56 0.89 -22.41
N THR A 354 -8.85 1.24 -21.36
CA THR A 354 -7.61 0.59 -20.95
C THR A 354 -7.92 -0.54 -19.98
N ILE A 355 -7.36 -1.72 -20.26
CA ILE A 355 -7.60 -2.97 -19.52
C ILE A 355 -6.26 -3.51 -19.03
N ILE A 356 -6.21 -3.98 -17.79
CA ILE A 356 -5.08 -4.75 -17.25
C ILE A 356 -5.61 -6.13 -16.89
N SER A 357 -4.99 -7.18 -17.38
CA SER A 357 -5.35 -8.58 -17.13
C SER A 357 -4.11 -9.40 -16.87
N GLU A 358 -4.22 -10.49 -16.11
CA GLU A 358 -3.16 -11.50 -16.06
C GLU A 358 -2.85 -11.99 -17.48
N THR A 359 -1.57 -12.07 -17.83
CA THR A 359 -1.12 -12.38 -19.19
C THR A 359 -1.66 -13.72 -19.69
N LYS A 360 -1.73 -14.72 -18.82
CA LYS A 360 -2.26 -16.06 -19.15
C LYS A 360 -3.76 -16.07 -19.48
N ASP A 361 -4.51 -15.07 -19.03
CA ASP A 361 -5.97 -15.03 -19.09
C ASP A 361 -6.53 -13.94 -20.01
N ILE A 362 -5.68 -13.22 -20.76
CA ILE A 362 -6.09 -12.15 -21.69
C ILE A 362 -7.12 -12.61 -22.73
N HIS A 363 -7.10 -13.90 -23.09
CA HIS A 363 -8.03 -14.50 -24.04
C HIS A 363 -9.42 -14.80 -23.45
N SER A 364 -9.62 -14.58 -22.15
CA SER A 364 -10.91 -14.78 -21.48
C SER A 364 -11.80 -13.53 -21.47
N LEU A 365 -11.27 -12.38 -21.90
CA LEU A 365 -11.99 -11.13 -21.95
C LEU A 365 -13.10 -11.16 -23.01
N LEU A 366 -14.31 -10.81 -22.57
CA LEU A 366 -15.49 -10.54 -23.41
C LEU A 366 -15.90 -9.07 -23.23
N VAL A 367 -16.20 -8.41 -24.33
CA VAL A 367 -16.79 -7.07 -24.38
C VAL A 367 -18.13 -7.18 -25.10
N ASP A 368 -19.22 -6.84 -24.42
CA ASP A 368 -20.59 -7.02 -24.90
C ASP A 368 -20.86 -8.44 -25.42
N ASP A 369 -20.41 -9.43 -24.64
CA ASP A 369 -20.52 -10.87 -24.92
C ASP A 369 -19.75 -11.34 -26.18
N VAL A 370 -18.79 -10.52 -26.67
CA VAL A 370 -17.94 -10.84 -27.85
C VAL A 370 -16.46 -10.75 -27.50
N TYR A 371 -15.64 -11.66 -28.02
CA TYR A 371 -14.18 -11.58 -27.91
C TYR A 371 -13.66 -10.39 -28.74
N PRO A 372 -12.90 -9.46 -28.14
CA PRO A 372 -12.43 -8.28 -28.85
C PRO A 372 -11.18 -8.60 -29.69
N ASP A 373 -11.34 -8.74 -31.00
CA ASP A 373 -10.23 -9.08 -31.93
C ASP A 373 -9.21 -7.94 -32.15
N THR A 374 -9.50 -6.73 -31.66
CA THR A 374 -8.73 -5.51 -31.96
C THR A 374 -7.74 -5.10 -30.87
N ILE A 375 -7.73 -5.80 -29.72
CA ILE A 375 -6.85 -5.44 -28.61
C ILE A 375 -5.41 -5.87 -28.91
N GLN A 376 -4.51 -4.90 -28.97
CA GLN A 376 -3.08 -5.15 -28.92
C GLN A 376 -2.66 -5.20 -27.45
N TRP A 377 -2.46 -6.41 -26.95
CA TRP A 377 -1.93 -6.65 -25.61
C TRP A 377 -0.43 -6.44 -25.57
N VAL A 378 0.04 -5.79 -24.52
CA VAL A 378 1.46 -5.62 -24.25
C VAL A 378 1.78 -6.16 -22.86
N ASN A 379 2.72 -7.09 -22.78
CA ASN A 379 3.15 -7.68 -21.51
C ASN A 379 4.00 -6.69 -20.73
N LEU A 380 3.77 -6.63 -19.42
CA LEU A 380 4.57 -5.80 -18.53
C LEU A 380 5.90 -6.47 -18.22
N THR A 381 6.97 -5.68 -18.18
CA THR A 381 8.25 -6.10 -17.63
C THR A 381 8.13 -6.09 -16.10
N ASN A 382 8.41 -7.22 -15.43
CA ASN A 382 8.36 -7.40 -13.97
C ASN A 382 6.95 -7.50 -13.34
N ALA A 383 5.92 -7.88 -14.12
CA ALA A 383 4.62 -8.26 -13.57
C ALA A 383 3.90 -9.24 -14.53
N PRO A 384 3.14 -10.25 -14.04
CA PRO A 384 2.47 -11.26 -14.86
C PRO A 384 1.17 -10.73 -15.49
N TYR A 385 1.17 -9.46 -15.90
CA TYR A 385 0.01 -8.78 -16.45
C TYR A 385 0.33 -8.22 -17.83
N SER A 386 -0.72 -8.10 -18.62
CA SER A 386 -0.70 -7.41 -19.89
C SER A 386 -1.67 -6.25 -19.86
N VAL A 387 -1.29 -5.18 -20.55
CA VAL A 387 -2.14 -4.00 -20.74
C VAL A 387 -2.65 -3.98 -22.17
N GLY A 388 -3.96 -3.83 -22.32
CA GLY A 388 -4.65 -3.73 -23.60
C GLY A 388 -5.43 -2.42 -23.67
N VAL A 389 -5.59 -1.88 -24.88
CA VAL A 389 -6.46 -0.72 -25.11
C VAL A 389 -7.40 -0.97 -26.28
N LEU A 390 -8.69 -0.68 -26.09
CA LEU A 390 -9.74 -0.92 -27.08
C LEU A 390 -10.61 0.34 -27.26
N PRO A 391 -11.05 0.69 -28.49
CA PRO A 391 -12.08 1.70 -28.68
C PRO A 391 -13.48 1.12 -28.39
N ILE A 392 -14.33 1.83 -27.66
CA ILE A 392 -15.72 1.46 -27.39
C ILE A 392 -16.69 2.45 -28.05
N LYS A 393 -17.96 2.09 -28.18
CA LYS A 393 -18.94 2.98 -28.84
C LYS A 393 -19.32 4.13 -27.90
N ALA A 394 -19.29 5.33 -28.44
CA ALA A 394 -19.84 6.51 -27.79
C ALA A 394 -21.37 6.45 -27.61
N GLY A 395 -21.90 7.04 -26.53
CA GLY A 395 -23.32 7.43 -26.42
C GLY A 395 -24.05 6.91 -25.17
N GLN A 396 -25.35 6.64 -25.31
CA GLN A 396 -26.19 6.12 -24.21
C GLN A 396 -26.07 4.59 -24.01
N GLN A 397 -25.19 3.93 -24.77
CA GLN A 397 -25.01 2.49 -24.66
C GLN A 397 -24.14 2.14 -23.44
N LEU A 398 -24.60 1.14 -22.67
CA LEU A 398 -23.80 0.49 -21.65
C LEU A 398 -22.90 -0.55 -22.30
N HIS A 399 -21.63 -0.58 -21.91
CA HIS A 399 -20.71 -1.65 -22.27
C HIS A 399 -20.48 -2.57 -21.07
N ILE A 400 -20.52 -3.87 -21.32
CA ILE A 400 -20.30 -4.91 -20.29
C ILE A 400 -19.00 -5.61 -20.62
N LEU A 401 -18.04 -5.54 -19.71
CA LEU A 401 -16.78 -6.29 -19.82
C LEU A 401 -16.82 -7.43 -18.82
N ASN A 402 -16.58 -8.65 -19.27
CA ASN A 402 -16.52 -9.84 -18.43
C ASN A 402 -15.20 -10.57 -18.70
N SER A 403 -14.59 -11.11 -17.65
CA SER A 403 -13.35 -11.89 -17.75
C SER A 403 -13.35 -13.03 -16.74
N LYS A 404 -12.73 -14.14 -17.11
CA LYS A 404 -12.56 -15.29 -16.21
C LYS A 404 -11.67 -14.93 -15.02
N SER A 405 -10.65 -14.11 -15.26
CA SER A 405 -9.75 -13.59 -14.24
C SER A 405 -10.00 -12.10 -13.97
N PRO A 406 -9.73 -11.61 -12.75
CA PRO A 406 -9.92 -10.20 -12.42
C PRO A 406 -9.15 -9.27 -13.36
N ILE A 407 -9.80 -8.19 -13.79
CA ILE A 407 -9.24 -7.17 -14.68
C ILE A 407 -9.39 -5.77 -14.08
N PHE A 408 -8.48 -4.87 -14.44
CA PHE A 408 -8.70 -3.42 -14.29
C PHE A 408 -9.41 -2.89 -15.54
N VAL A 409 -10.27 -1.89 -15.35
CA VAL A 409 -10.94 -1.19 -16.46
C VAL A 409 -10.92 0.31 -16.17
N ARG A 410 -10.38 1.09 -17.11
CA ARG A 410 -10.53 2.56 -17.16
C ARG A 410 -11.12 2.96 -18.49
N GLU A 411 -12.15 3.77 -18.46
CA GLU A 411 -12.62 4.50 -19.64
C GLU A 411 -11.95 5.86 -19.69
N HIS A 412 -11.59 6.31 -20.89
CA HIS A 412 -11.08 7.65 -21.12
C HIS A 412 -11.30 8.11 -22.56
N GLU A 413 -11.40 9.43 -22.74
CA GLU A 413 -11.37 10.10 -24.04
C GLU A 413 -10.29 11.18 -24.02
N TYR A 414 -9.65 11.40 -25.17
CA TYR A 414 -8.75 12.51 -25.36
C TYR A 414 -9.15 13.32 -26.59
N SER A 415 -9.21 14.64 -26.44
CA SER A 415 -9.29 15.57 -27.58
C SER A 415 -8.61 16.88 -27.21
N SER A 416 -8.40 17.78 -28.18
CA SER A 416 -7.78 19.09 -27.89
C SER A 416 -8.71 20.08 -27.19
N VAL A 417 -9.96 19.70 -26.85
CA VAL A 417 -10.94 20.61 -26.22
C VAL A 417 -11.61 19.99 -24.99
N LYS A 418 -11.99 18.71 -25.07
CA LYS A 418 -12.60 17.95 -23.96
C LYS A 418 -11.83 16.66 -23.72
N THR A 419 -11.55 16.37 -22.46
CA THR A 419 -10.93 15.14 -21.98
C THR A 419 -11.66 14.69 -20.73
N HIS A 420 -11.73 13.38 -20.53
CA HIS A 420 -12.22 12.78 -19.29
C HIS A 420 -11.61 11.39 -19.12
N GLY A 421 -11.71 10.87 -17.91
CA GLY A 421 -11.38 9.49 -17.64
C GLY A 421 -11.79 9.08 -16.24
N TYR A 422 -12.24 7.84 -16.10
CA TYR A 422 -12.68 7.28 -14.84
C TYR A 422 -12.46 5.77 -14.81
N ILE A 423 -12.33 5.20 -13.62
CA ILE A 423 -12.18 3.76 -13.45
C ILE A 423 -13.56 3.10 -13.39
N GLY A 424 -13.74 1.96 -14.06
CA GLY A 424 -15.03 1.25 -14.08
C GLY A 424 -15.45 0.67 -12.72
N GLY A 425 -14.55 0.68 -11.74
CA GLY A 425 -14.78 0.21 -10.39
C GLY A 425 -13.65 -0.66 -9.85
N TYR A 426 -13.79 -1.11 -8.60
CA TYR A 426 -12.85 -2.01 -7.94
C TYR A 426 -13.50 -2.65 -6.72
N SER A 427 -12.88 -3.69 -6.18
CA SER A 427 -13.28 -4.38 -4.96
C SER A 427 -12.69 -3.73 -3.71
N PHE A 428 -13.37 -3.83 -2.57
CA PHE A 428 -12.81 -3.46 -1.25
C PHE A 428 -12.40 -4.68 -0.42
N LYS A 429 -12.70 -5.88 -0.93
CA LYS A 429 -12.09 -7.11 -0.42
C LYS A 429 -10.86 -7.36 -1.24
N ALA A 430 -9.70 -7.21 -0.61
CA ALA A 430 -8.47 -7.73 -1.19
C ALA A 430 -8.74 -9.20 -1.47
N ARG A 431 -8.87 -9.54 -2.76
CA ARG A 431 -8.84 -10.94 -3.13
C ARG A 431 -7.47 -11.40 -2.67
N LYS A 432 -7.42 -12.57 -2.05
CA LYS A 432 -6.20 -13.33 -2.14
C LYS A 432 -6.02 -13.55 -3.64
N HIS A 433 -5.29 -12.66 -4.29
CA HIS A 433 -4.54 -13.05 -5.46
C HIS A 433 -3.87 -14.32 -4.98
N SER A 434 -4.21 -15.44 -5.60
CA SER A 434 -3.54 -16.69 -5.27
C SER A 434 -2.07 -16.42 -5.49
N VAL A 435 -1.35 -16.16 -4.39
CA VAL A 435 0.09 -16.32 -4.34
C VAL A 435 0.40 -17.81 -4.66
N ASP A 436 -0.61 -18.68 -4.66
CA ASP A 436 -0.62 -20.01 -5.30
C ASP A 436 -0.33 -20.00 -6.82
N ALA A 437 -0.22 -18.83 -7.47
CA ALA A 437 0.25 -18.72 -8.85
C ALA A 437 1.69 -18.18 -8.97
N SER A 438 2.28 -17.67 -7.88
CA SER A 438 3.70 -17.27 -7.85
C SER A 438 4.58 -18.34 -7.24
N TYR A 439 3.99 -19.33 -6.56
CA TYR A 439 4.69 -20.54 -6.16
C TYR A 439 3.75 -21.75 -6.09
N SER A 440 4.31 -22.95 -6.22
CA SER A 440 3.62 -24.21 -5.93
C SER A 440 4.47 -25.02 -4.95
N LEU A 441 3.83 -25.77 -4.05
CA LEU A 441 4.47 -26.71 -3.14
C LEU A 441 3.74 -28.05 -3.26
N GLU A 442 4.46 -29.08 -3.69
CA GLU A 442 4.00 -30.46 -3.72
C GLU A 442 4.84 -31.28 -2.73
N CYS A 443 4.15 -31.91 -1.77
CA CYS A 443 4.76 -32.82 -0.81
C CYS A 443 4.82 -34.22 -1.42
N LEU A 444 5.97 -34.58 -1.99
CA LEU A 444 6.21 -35.89 -2.57
C LEU A 444 6.53 -36.91 -1.47
N ALA A 445 6.53 -38.20 -1.81
CA ALA A 445 6.74 -39.27 -0.84
C ALA A 445 8.03 -39.16 0.00
N SER A 446 9.06 -38.49 -0.53
CA SER A 446 10.38 -38.34 0.10
C SER A 446 11.04 -36.96 -0.10
N SER A 447 10.33 -35.99 -0.65
CA SER A 447 10.89 -34.67 -0.98
C SER A 447 9.85 -33.57 -1.06
N PHE A 448 10.30 -32.33 -0.94
CA PHE A 448 9.56 -31.15 -1.38
C PHE A 448 9.78 -30.93 -2.87
N LEU A 449 8.72 -30.59 -3.59
CA LEU A 449 8.82 -29.96 -4.90
C LEU A 449 8.20 -28.57 -4.80
N ILE A 450 9.04 -27.53 -4.76
CA ILE A 450 8.61 -26.14 -4.72
C ILE A 450 8.96 -25.46 -6.04
N THR A 451 8.05 -24.72 -6.63
CA THR A 451 8.34 -23.88 -7.80
C THR A 451 8.00 -22.43 -7.48
N PHE A 452 8.77 -21.47 -7.97
CA PHE A 452 8.50 -20.04 -7.85
C PHE A 452 8.54 -19.36 -9.22
N ASP A 453 7.65 -18.41 -9.48
CA ASP A 453 7.84 -17.44 -10.56
C ASP A 453 8.67 -16.27 -10.04
N ILE A 454 9.92 -16.19 -10.45
CA ILE A 454 10.88 -15.21 -9.93
C ILE A 454 10.55 -13.78 -10.35
N LEU A 455 9.84 -13.60 -11.46
CA LEU A 455 9.41 -12.28 -11.94
C LEU A 455 8.26 -11.75 -11.09
N VAL A 456 7.36 -12.64 -10.66
CA VAL A 456 6.27 -12.29 -9.73
C VAL A 456 6.82 -11.92 -8.34
N LEU A 457 7.93 -12.55 -7.94
CA LEU A 457 8.63 -12.23 -6.69
C LEU A 457 9.58 -11.02 -6.78
N GLY A 458 9.68 -10.37 -7.94
CA GLY A 458 10.53 -9.19 -8.13
C GLY A 458 12.03 -9.48 -8.05
N VAL A 459 12.43 -10.73 -8.33
CA VAL A 459 13.83 -11.17 -8.30
C VAL A 459 14.43 -11.02 -9.70
N SER A 460 15.58 -10.36 -9.79
CA SER A 460 16.37 -10.31 -11.03
C SER A 460 16.97 -11.68 -11.34
N PRO A 461 17.05 -12.11 -12.61
CA PRO A 461 17.71 -13.37 -12.98
C PRO A 461 19.15 -13.52 -12.49
N ASN A 462 19.85 -12.40 -12.26
CA ASN A 462 21.22 -12.41 -11.73
C ASN A 462 21.28 -12.69 -10.22
N ASP A 463 20.18 -12.49 -9.50
CA ASP A 463 20.13 -12.59 -8.04
C ASP A 463 19.62 -13.96 -7.56
N ILE A 464 19.27 -14.87 -8.48
CA ILE A 464 18.74 -16.21 -8.17
C ILE A 464 19.68 -17.03 -7.32
N PHE A 465 20.99 -16.87 -7.51
CA PHE A 465 22.01 -17.60 -6.74
C PHE A 465 22.01 -17.25 -5.25
N ASN A 466 21.32 -16.18 -4.88
CA ASN A 466 21.16 -15.73 -3.49
C ASN A 466 19.85 -16.25 -2.87
N ILE A 467 19.14 -17.13 -3.57
CA ILE A 467 17.94 -17.82 -3.10
C ILE A 467 18.29 -19.27 -2.82
N TYR A 468 18.06 -19.70 -1.59
CA TYR A 468 18.42 -21.04 -1.14
C TYR A 468 17.42 -21.60 -0.13
N MET A 469 17.43 -22.93 0.02
CA MET A 469 16.56 -23.66 0.94
C MET A 469 17.38 -24.20 2.12
N GLY A 470 17.13 -23.68 3.32
CA GLY A 470 17.77 -24.07 4.58
C GLY A 470 19.24 -23.65 4.70
N VAL A 471 20.05 -23.95 3.69
CA VAL A 471 21.48 -23.62 3.58
C VAL A 471 21.84 -23.12 2.18
N GLU A 472 22.82 -22.22 2.08
CA GLU A 472 23.21 -21.55 0.83
C GLU A 472 23.62 -22.49 -0.30
N THR A 473 24.09 -23.70 0.01
CA THR A 473 24.44 -24.72 -1.01
C THR A 473 23.22 -25.35 -1.67
N CYS A 474 22.03 -25.19 -1.09
CA CYS A 474 20.79 -25.77 -1.60
C CYS A 474 20.02 -24.74 -2.41
N THR A 475 20.47 -24.53 -3.65
CA THR A 475 19.88 -23.58 -4.59
C THR A 475 18.83 -24.24 -5.49
N GLY A 476 17.90 -23.44 -5.98
CA GLY A 476 16.90 -23.88 -6.94
C GLY A 476 17.46 -23.92 -8.37
N ILE A 477 16.81 -24.69 -9.23
CA ILE A 477 17.10 -24.75 -10.67
C ILE A 477 16.16 -23.81 -11.39
N LEU A 478 16.70 -22.85 -12.14
CA LEU A 478 15.92 -21.95 -12.97
C LEU A 478 15.66 -22.57 -14.35
N ASP A 479 14.40 -22.62 -14.76
CA ASP A 479 13.97 -22.89 -16.14
C ASP A 479 13.02 -21.78 -16.60
N GLY A 480 13.48 -20.94 -17.53
CA GLY A 480 12.80 -19.70 -17.88
C GLY A 480 12.69 -18.75 -16.68
N ASP A 481 11.46 -18.44 -16.28
CA ASP A 481 11.13 -17.61 -15.12
C ASP A 481 10.73 -18.43 -13.88
N ILE A 482 10.85 -19.77 -13.96
CA ILE A 482 10.43 -20.67 -12.89
C ILE A 482 11.66 -21.22 -12.15
N LEU A 483 11.81 -20.85 -10.89
CA LEU A 483 12.81 -21.38 -9.97
C LEU A 483 12.26 -22.58 -9.22
N THR A 484 12.87 -23.75 -9.38
CA THR A 484 12.39 -25.02 -8.81
C THR A 484 13.34 -25.57 -7.76
N PHE A 485 12.83 -25.88 -6.56
CA PHE A 485 13.50 -26.64 -5.52
C PHE A 485 12.89 -28.04 -5.48
N ASN A 486 13.70 -29.06 -5.77
CA ASN A 486 13.34 -30.46 -5.54
C ASN A 486 14.28 -31.04 -4.50
N THR A 487 13.85 -31.01 -3.24
CA THR A 487 14.72 -31.20 -2.08
C THR A 487 14.24 -32.36 -1.24
N SER A 488 15.09 -33.37 -0.98
CA SER A 488 14.70 -34.48 -0.11
C SER A 488 14.46 -34.03 1.33
N TYR A 489 13.53 -34.70 2.02
CA TYR A 489 13.30 -34.48 3.46
C TYR A 489 14.52 -34.78 4.33
N SER A 490 15.52 -35.50 3.83
CA SER A 490 16.79 -35.75 4.52
C SER A 490 17.87 -34.69 4.27
N ASP A 491 17.63 -33.78 3.32
CA ASP A 491 18.66 -32.89 2.78
C ASP A 491 18.36 -31.42 3.15
N CYS A 492 19.30 -30.53 2.83
CA CYS A 492 19.15 -29.09 2.98
C CYS A 492 18.73 -28.62 4.38
N HIS A 493 19.21 -29.34 5.40
CA HIS A 493 18.92 -29.09 6.81
C HIS A 493 17.42 -29.03 7.13
N THR A 494 16.62 -29.82 6.43
CA THR A 494 15.19 -29.97 6.72
C THR A 494 15.01 -30.48 8.17
N GLY A 495 14.30 -29.70 8.98
CA GLY A 495 13.89 -30.07 10.32
C GLY A 495 12.76 -31.09 10.29
N HIS A 496 12.63 -31.89 11.34
CA HIS A 496 11.46 -32.75 11.50
C HIS A 496 10.99 -32.79 12.96
N LYS A 497 9.68 -32.85 13.14
CA LYS A 497 9.05 -33.04 14.45
C LYS A 497 7.90 -34.04 14.34
N ILE A 498 7.64 -34.75 15.43
CA ILE A 498 6.55 -35.72 15.52
C ILE A 498 5.56 -35.21 16.57
N GLU A 499 4.34 -34.93 16.15
CA GLU A 499 3.24 -34.49 17.03
C GLU A 499 1.97 -35.22 16.64
N ASN A 500 1.24 -35.76 17.63
CA ASN A 500 -0.07 -36.40 17.45
C ASN A 500 -0.10 -37.40 16.27
N ASP A 501 0.83 -38.36 16.23
CA ASP A 501 0.94 -39.37 15.18
C ASP A 501 1.17 -38.80 13.76
N THR A 502 1.64 -37.55 13.62
CA THR A 502 2.02 -36.93 12.35
C THR A 502 3.47 -36.48 12.39
N ILE A 503 4.24 -36.85 11.37
CA ILE A 503 5.61 -36.36 11.14
C ILE A 503 5.51 -35.10 10.30
N TYR A 504 6.06 -34.00 10.79
CA TYR A 504 6.18 -32.74 10.05
C TYR A 504 7.63 -32.58 9.61
N PHE A 505 7.83 -32.27 8.33
CA PHE A 505 9.09 -31.87 7.74
C PHE A 505 9.03 -30.37 7.46
N GLU A 506 9.98 -29.61 8.00
CA GLU A 506 9.97 -28.15 8.03
C GLU A 506 11.29 -27.62 7.44
N ASN A 507 11.21 -26.63 6.56
CA ASN A 507 12.37 -25.95 6.01
C ASN A 507 12.02 -24.50 5.63
N HIS A 508 13.01 -23.71 5.25
CA HIS A 508 12.89 -22.29 4.93
C HIS A 508 13.53 -22.00 3.57
N ILE A 509 12.88 -21.18 2.74
CA ILE A 509 13.45 -20.68 1.47
C ILE A 509 13.72 -19.20 1.62
N VAL A 510 14.99 -18.84 1.58
CA VAL A 510 15.50 -17.51 1.96
C VAL A 510 16.08 -16.82 0.74
N PHE A 511 15.75 -15.55 0.55
CA PHE A 511 16.47 -14.66 -0.37
C PHE A 511 17.29 -13.65 0.44
N ALA A 512 18.60 -13.83 0.42
CA ALA A 512 19.56 -12.99 1.13
C ALA A 512 20.65 -12.51 0.15
N PRO A 513 20.62 -11.25 -0.30
CA PRO A 513 21.63 -10.70 -1.19
C PRO A 513 23.05 -10.82 -0.61
N PRO A 514 24.07 -10.99 -1.47
CA PRO A 514 25.42 -11.29 -1.01
C PRO A 514 26.03 -10.05 -0.36
N SER A 515 26.73 -10.27 0.75
CA SER A 515 27.53 -9.25 1.41
C SER A 515 29.02 -9.49 1.14
N PRO A 516 29.85 -8.44 1.09
CA PRO A 516 31.30 -8.58 0.88
C PRO A 516 32.01 -9.44 1.94
N ASP A 517 31.41 -9.56 3.12
CA ASP A 517 31.94 -10.29 4.27
C ASP A 517 31.28 -11.65 4.50
N HIS A 518 30.48 -12.14 3.55
CA HIS A 518 29.79 -13.44 3.61
C HIS A 518 28.87 -13.58 4.83
N LEU A 519 28.37 -12.47 5.38
CA LEU A 519 27.36 -12.44 6.44
C LEU A 519 25.97 -12.14 5.87
N ILE A 520 24.93 -12.73 6.44
CA ILE A 520 23.56 -12.38 6.05
C ILE A 520 23.21 -11.06 6.74
N ARG A 521 23.33 -9.95 6.00
CA ARG A 521 23.08 -8.59 6.50
C ARG A 521 21.69 -8.06 6.17
N THR A 522 21.05 -8.65 5.17
CA THR A 522 19.69 -8.29 4.72
C THR A 522 18.99 -9.55 4.22
N VAL A 523 17.77 -9.77 4.69
CA VAL A 523 16.87 -10.80 4.14
C VAL A 523 15.74 -10.07 3.42
N GLN A 524 15.56 -10.36 2.13
CA GLN A 524 14.50 -9.78 1.31
C GLN A 524 13.17 -10.49 1.56
N TRP A 525 13.20 -11.81 1.72
CA TRP A 525 12.06 -12.64 2.13
C TRP A 525 12.52 -14.02 2.62
N ASP A 526 11.70 -14.66 3.46
CA ASP A 526 11.89 -15.98 4.06
C ASP A 526 10.54 -16.73 4.05
N PHE A 527 10.48 -17.85 3.33
CA PHE A 527 9.30 -18.70 3.21
C PHE A 527 9.45 -19.99 4.00
N GLU A 528 8.66 -20.16 5.05
CA GLU A 528 8.54 -21.43 5.78
C GLU A 528 7.72 -22.43 4.94
N VAL A 529 8.31 -23.59 4.66
CA VAL A 529 7.68 -24.71 3.96
C VAL A 529 7.53 -25.90 4.90
N VAL A 530 6.31 -26.43 4.98
CA VAL A 530 5.97 -27.54 5.87
C VAL A 530 5.23 -28.62 5.09
N CYS A 531 5.76 -29.84 5.10
CA CYS A 531 5.06 -31.03 4.63
C CYS A 531 4.76 -31.93 5.83
N SER A 532 3.53 -32.43 5.92
CA SER A 532 3.14 -33.36 6.98
C SER A 532 2.88 -34.74 6.40
N LYS A 533 3.24 -35.76 7.15
CA LYS A 533 3.02 -37.18 6.85
C LYS A 533 2.48 -37.85 8.08
N SER A 534 1.21 -38.23 8.06
CA SER A 534 0.63 -39.03 9.13
C SER A 534 1.36 -40.38 9.24
N THR A 535 1.54 -40.87 10.46
CA THR A 535 1.99 -42.25 10.71
C THR A 535 0.90 -43.28 10.38
N HIS A 536 -0.35 -42.83 10.15
CA HIS A 536 -1.49 -43.59 9.62
C HIS A 536 -2.30 -42.78 8.59
N ASP A 537 -2.45 -43.28 7.36
CA ASP A 537 -2.96 -42.57 6.17
C ASP A 537 -4.09 -41.55 6.42
N THR A 538 -3.76 -40.26 6.32
CA THR A 538 -4.55 -39.19 5.67
C THR A 538 -3.74 -37.89 5.60
N ASP A 539 -3.72 -37.28 4.42
CA ASP A 539 -2.99 -36.05 4.04
C ASP A 539 -3.67 -34.78 4.54
N SER A 540 -2.87 -33.84 5.07
CA SER A 540 -3.28 -32.44 5.22
C SER A 540 -2.10 -31.49 5.02
N ILE A 541 -2.37 -30.35 4.38
CA ILE A 541 -1.40 -29.29 4.06
C ILE A 541 -1.75 -28.05 4.90
N LEU A 542 -0.76 -27.48 5.57
CA LEU A 542 -0.88 -26.22 6.31
C LEU A 542 0.29 -25.31 5.93
N VAL A 543 0.01 -24.25 5.17
CA VAL A 543 0.98 -23.22 4.78
C VAL A 543 0.75 -21.99 5.65
N HIS A 544 1.75 -21.58 6.41
CA HIS A 544 1.75 -20.30 7.13
C HIS A 544 2.55 -19.27 6.31
N PRO A 545 1.90 -18.34 5.59
CA PRO A 545 2.62 -17.19 5.07
C PRO A 545 3.04 -16.30 6.25
N LYS A 546 4.31 -16.38 6.65
CA LYS A 546 4.93 -15.45 7.60
C LYS A 546 5.52 -14.27 6.82
N TYR A 547 5.01 -13.07 7.09
CA TYR A 547 5.64 -11.82 6.68
C TYR A 547 6.39 -11.25 7.88
N ASN A 548 7.68 -10.96 7.70
CA ASN A 548 8.60 -10.40 8.69
C ASN A 548 8.44 -10.96 10.11
N SER A 549 8.91 -12.19 10.30
CA SER A 549 9.29 -12.66 11.62
C SER A 549 10.48 -13.60 11.51
N SER A 550 11.67 -13.04 11.31
CA SER A 550 12.89 -13.75 11.67
C SER A 550 12.86 -13.88 13.20
N SER A 551 12.43 -15.03 13.70
CA SER A 551 12.55 -15.36 15.11
C SER A 551 13.05 -16.78 15.25
N HIS A 552 14.37 -16.92 15.43
CA HIS A 552 14.98 -17.83 16.38
C HIS A 552 16.39 -17.32 16.74
N VAL A 553 16.49 -16.55 17.85
CA VAL A 553 17.76 -16.24 18.52
C VAL A 553 17.78 -17.01 19.82
N THR A 554 18.86 -17.76 20.06
CA THR A 554 19.18 -18.29 21.39
C THR A 554 20.39 -17.55 21.95
N ALA A 555 20.14 -16.39 22.56
CA ALA A 555 21.14 -15.72 23.37
C ALA A 555 21.13 -16.34 24.78
N SER A 556 22.16 -17.12 25.11
CA SER A 556 22.41 -17.54 26.49
C SER A 556 23.62 -16.78 27.04
N GLY A 557 23.36 -15.91 28.01
CA GLY A 557 24.37 -15.24 28.80
C GLY A 557 24.36 -15.78 30.22
N GLN A 558 25.31 -16.64 30.57
CA GLN A 558 25.79 -16.76 31.95
C GLN A 558 27.24 -17.24 31.93
N ILE A 559 28.18 -16.33 32.19
CA ILE A 559 29.41 -16.70 32.88
C ILE A 559 29.13 -16.53 34.37
N GLN A 560 28.75 -17.62 35.04
CA GLN A 560 28.96 -17.70 36.48
C GLN A 560 30.48 -17.86 36.69
N GLY A 561 31.14 -16.75 37.02
CA GLY A 561 32.52 -16.79 37.51
C GLY A 561 33.46 -15.65 37.11
N SER A 562 33.06 -14.67 36.28
CA SER A 562 33.94 -13.56 35.89
C SER A 562 33.39 -12.18 36.30
N HIS A 563 34.31 -11.26 36.61
CA HIS A 563 34.04 -9.88 37.00
C HIS A 563 33.53 -9.00 35.83
N VAL A 564 32.90 -9.55 34.80
CA VAL A 564 32.51 -8.85 33.55
C VAL A 564 31.11 -9.27 33.13
N LYS A 565 30.28 -8.29 32.79
CA LYS A 565 28.89 -8.43 32.36
C LYS A 565 28.70 -7.81 30.98
N ILE A 566 28.01 -8.49 30.08
CA ILE A 566 27.61 -7.98 28.77
C ILE A 566 26.09 -7.86 28.76
N ASP A 567 25.57 -6.67 28.46
CA ASP A 567 24.15 -6.39 28.30
C ASP A 567 23.90 -5.83 26.89
N LEU A 568 22.78 -6.24 26.27
CA LEU A 568 22.33 -5.76 24.97
C LEU A 568 21.13 -4.82 25.15
N TYR A 569 21.00 -3.79 24.31
CA TYR A 569 19.97 -2.75 24.39
C TYR A 569 19.38 -2.42 23.02
N GLN A 570 18.11 -2.02 23.01
CA GLN A 570 17.39 -1.58 21.81
C GLN A 570 17.68 -0.12 21.42
N ASP A 571 18.10 0.70 22.39
CA ASP A 571 18.25 2.14 22.22
C ASP A 571 19.65 2.66 22.56
N ALA A 572 20.05 3.73 21.86
CA ALA A 572 21.31 4.44 22.09
C ALA A 572 21.43 5.09 23.48
N GLY A 573 20.32 5.19 24.22
CA GLY A 573 20.29 5.66 25.61
C GLY A 573 20.68 4.59 26.63
N PHE A 574 20.79 3.32 26.23
CA PHE A 574 21.06 2.17 27.11
C PHE A 574 20.02 2.04 28.22
N SER A 575 18.75 2.29 27.89
CA SER A 575 17.64 2.29 28.84
C SER A 575 16.76 1.03 28.78
N HIS A 576 16.61 0.42 27.60
CA HIS A 576 15.81 -0.79 27.38
C HIS A 576 16.70 -1.99 27.08
N ILE A 577 16.92 -2.81 28.09
CA ILE A 577 17.72 -4.04 27.98
C ILE A 577 16.97 -5.12 27.22
N LEU A 578 17.67 -5.79 26.30
CA LEU A 578 17.19 -6.94 25.54
C LEU A 578 17.37 -8.22 26.38
N GLN A 579 16.26 -8.89 26.73
CA GLN A 579 16.28 -10.15 27.48
C GLN A 579 15.20 -11.12 27.00
N GLY A 580 15.45 -12.43 27.17
CA GLY A 580 14.46 -13.48 26.89
C GLY A 580 13.88 -13.40 25.47
N ARG A 581 12.55 -13.22 25.36
CA ARG A 581 11.85 -13.13 24.06
C ARG A 581 12.19 -11.89 23.24
N ASP A 582 12.69 -10.82 23.86
CA ASP A 582 13.07 -9.61 23.12
C ASP A 582 14.37 -9.82 22.34
N LEU A 583 15.25 -10.70 22.83
CA LEU A 583 16.46 -11.12 22.10
C LEU A 583 16.12 -11.94 20.85
N SER A 584 15.05 -12.74 20.90
CA SER A 584 14.58 -13.54 19.76
C SER A 584 13.84 -12.78 18.67
N ASN A 585 13.57 -11.49 18.87
CA ASN A 585 12.77 -10.67 17.95
C ASN A 585 13.54 -9.54 17.28
N ILE A 586 14.88 -9.54 17.39
CA ILE A 586 15.73 -8.52 16.75
C ILE A 586 15.85 -8.87 15.27
N LEU A 587 15.44 -7.95 14.39
CA LEU A 587 15.51 -8.17 12.94
C LEU A 587 16.94 -8.01 12.42
N ILE A 588 17.35 -8.87 11.49
CA ILE A 588 18.61 -8.73 10.74
C ILE A 588 18.66 -7.32 10.11
N GLY A 589 19.83 -6.68 10.19
CA GLY A 589 20.08 -5.30 9.76
C GLY A 589 19.77 -4.22 10.80
N SER A 590 19.06 -4.54 11.89
CA SER A 590 18.75 -3.57 12.96
C SER A 590 20.00 -3.22 13.77
N THR A 591 20.15 -1.98 14.20
CA THR A 591 21.25 -1.59 15.11
C THR A 591 21.01 -2.11 16.52
N VAL A 592 21.99 -2.82 17.08
CA VAL A 592 22.00 -3.35 18.45
C VAL A 592 23.06 -2.62 19.26
N PHE A 593 22.70 -2.20 20.48
CA PHE A 593 23.59 -1.48 21.38
C PHE A 593 24.12 -2.42 22.46
N VAL A 594 25.44 -2.49 22.64
CA VAL A 594 26.12 -3.39 23.57
C VAL A 594 26.79 -2.58 24.69
N GLN A 595 26.61 -3.00 25.94
CA GLN A 595 27.34 -2.49 27.08
C GLN A 595 28.13 -3.63 27.75
N VAL A 596 29.45 -3.48 27.78
CA VAL A 596 30.35 -4.32 28.58
C VAL A 596 30.65 -3.58 29.87
N THR A 597 30.43 -4.23 31.01
CA THR A 597 30.60 -3.67 32.36
C THR A 597 31.47 -4.59 33.20
N ALA A 598 32.57 -4.08 33.76
CA ALA A 598 33.31 -4.81 34.78
C ALA A 598 32.72 -4.55 36.19
N THR A 599 32.73 -5.57 37.05
CA THR A 599 32.32 -5.50 38.46
C THR A 599 33.56 -5.63 39.36
N GLY A 600 34.04 -4.51 39.90
CA GLY A 600 35.26 -4.47 40.72
C GLY A 600 35.61 -3.07 41.26
N ASN A 601 36.84 -2.90 41.79
CA ASN A 601 37.30 -1.64 42.40
C ASN A 601 37.32 -0.48 41.38
N SER A 602 36.79 0.69 41.75
CA SER A 602 36.60 1.87 40.89
C SER A 602 37.89 2.51 40.37
N ASP A 603 39.05 2.06 40.85
CA ASP A 603 40.37 2.64 40.54
C ASP A 603 41.03 2.04 39.29
N ILE A 604 40.35 1.16 38.57
CA ILE A 604 40.88 0.42 37.41
C ILE A 604 40.00 0.70 36.19
N VAL A 605 40.64 1.03 35.05
CA VAL A 605 39.99 1.24 33.75
C VAL A 605 39.89 -0.09 33.01
N MET A 606 38.74 -0.36 32.39
CA MET A 606 38.54 -1.53 31.54
C MET A 606 38.62 -1.11 30.07
N VAL A 607 39.42 -1.84 29.29
CA VAL A 607 39.49 -1.71 27.83
C VAL A 607 39.00 -3.02 27.21
N VAL A 608 38.07 -2.92 26.26
CA VAL A 608 37.63 -4.05 25.45
C VAL A 608 38.62 -4.21 24.29
N ASN A 609 39.31 -5.33 24.22
CA ASN A 609 40.32 -5.60 23.20
C ASN A 609 39.70 -6.27 21.98
N ASN A 610 39.02 -7.39 22.18
CA ASN A 610 38.38 -8.11 21.11
C ASN A 610 36.93 -8.38 21.47
N CYS A 611 36.04 -8.28 20.51
CA CYS A 611 34.68 -8.81 20.62
C CYS A 611 34.38 -9.57 19.34
N TYR A 612 33.82 -10.77 19.46
CA TYR A 612 33.52 -11.61 18.32
C TYR A 612 32.23 -12.40 18.53
N ALA A 613 31.51 -12.63 17.44
CA ALA A 613 30.34 -13.49 17.36
C ALA A 613 30.76 -14.90 16.94
N HIS A 614 30.32 -15.94 17.66
CA HIS A 614 30.64 -17.33 17.36
C HIS A 614 29.53 -18.30 17.80
N VAL A 615 29.49 -19.51 17.23
CA VAL A 615 28.45 -20.52 17.51
C VAL A 615 28.94 -21.72 18.35
N ASP A 616 30.25 -21.97 18.40
CA ASP A 616 30.85 -23.10 19.12
C ASP A 616 31.96 -22.63 20.06
N SER A 617 32.15 -23.39 21.15
CA SER A 617 33.23 -23.29 22.14
C SER A 617 34.64 -23.36 21.53
N ASP A 618 34.81 -24.04 20.39
CA ASP A 618 36.08 -24.16 19.66
C ASP A 618 36.44 -22.92 18.79
N GLN A 619 35.57 -21.91 18.71
CA GLN A 619 35.79 -20.63 18.00
C GLN A 619 36.14 -20.74 16.49
N LYS A 620 35.85 -21.87 15.84
CA LYS A 620 36.22 -22.12 14.43
C LYS A 620 35.50 -21.19 13.43
N THR A 621 34.28 -20.76 13.74
CA THR A 621 33.49 -19.79 12.99
C THR A 621 33.25 -18.57 13.88
N SER A 622 34.19 -17.62 13.85
CA SER A 622 34.11 -16.37 14.63
C SER A 622 34.16 -15.14 13.73
N HIS A 623 33.18 -14.25 13.82
CA HIS A 623 33.18 -12.94 13.17
C HIS A 623 33.62 -11.84 14.14
N GLN A 624 34.61 -11.02 13.77
CA GLN A 624 35.18 -10.01 14.65
C GLN A 624 34.37 -8.72 14.57
N LEU A 625 33.89 -8.23 15.72
CA LEU A 625 33.22 -6.92 15.86
C LEU A 625 34.25 -5.85 16.25
N ILE A 626 35.09 -6.18 17.23
CA ILE A 626 36.19 -5.36 17.72
C ILE A 626 37.44 -6.22 17.68
N LYS A 627 38.54 -5.68 17.16
CA LYS A 627 39.85 -6.30 17.16
C LYS A 627 40.90 -5.29 17.58
N ASP A 628 41.77 -5.67 18.52
CA ASP A 628 42.83 -4.82 19.06
C ASP A 628 42.33 -3.45 19.55
N GLY A 629 41.11 -3.41 20.11
CA GLY A 629 40.46 -2.22 20.65
C GLY A 629 39.73 -1.36 19.62
N CYS A 630 39.71 -1.75 18.35
CA CYS A 630 39.10 -1.00 17.25
C CYS A 630 37.96 -1.77 16.59
N THR A 631 36.89 -1.08 16.19
CA THR A 631 35.78 -1.69 15.45
C THR A 631 36.25 -2.08 14.05
N VAL A 632 36.00 -3.34 13.68
CA VAL A 632 36.37 -3.87 12.36
C VAL A 632 35.16 -4.33 11.54
N ASP A 633 33.99 -4.44 12.17
CA ASP A 633 32.73 -4.80 11.53
C ASP A 633 31.99 -3.59 10.92
N PHE A 634 31.32 -3.82 9.79
CA PHE A 634 30.57 -2.78 9.08
C PHE A 634 29.31 -2.36 9.85
N GLY A 635 29.21 -1.07 10.18
CA GLY A 635 28.14 -0.53 11.02
C GLY A 635 28.43 -0.60 12.53
N SER A 636 29.57 -1.19 12.91
CA SER A 636 30.03 -1.17 14.30
C SER A 636 30.69 0.16 14.68
N GLN A 637 30.37 0.67 15.86
CA GLN A 637 30.94 1.91 16.39
C GLN A 637 31.09 1.85 17.91
N ILE A 638 32.28 2.18 18.44
CA ILE A 638 32.45 2.44 19.87
C ILE A 638 31.86 3.82 20.19
N LEU A 639 30.86 3.83 21.07
CA LEU A 639 30.12 5.04 21.45
C LEU A 639 30.76 5.72 22.67
N ILE A 640 31.20 4.92 23.65
CA ILE A 640 31.86 5.43 24.85
C ILE A 640 32.74 4.36 25.50
N THR A 641 33.92 4.75 25.96
CA THR A 641 34.75 3.97 26.88
C THR A 641 35.03 4.86 28.10
N ARG A 642 34.45 4.52 29.26
CA ARG A 642 34.65 5.26 30.51
C ARG A 642 34.74 4.31 31.70
N ASN A 643 35.81 4.41 32.47
CA ASN A 643 36.05 3.64 33.68
C ASN A 643 35.88 2.13 33.42
N GLN A 644 34.86 1.51 34.05
CA GLN A 644 34.56 0.08 33.96
C GLN A 644 33.49 -0.23 32.88
N VAL A 645 33.15 0.74 32.03
CA VAL A 645 32.08 0.61 31.04
C VAL A 645 32.59 0.92 29.64
N THR A 646 32.38 -0.01 28.71
CA THR A 646 32.54 0.23 27.28
C THR A 646 31.20 -0.02 26.60
N ARG A 647 30.76 0.92 25.77
CA ARG A 647 29.57 0.76 24.94
C ARG A 647 29.91 0.91 23.48
N PHE A 648 29.36 0.00 22.69
CA PHE A 648 29.46 0.03 21.24
C PHE A 648 28.13 -0.38 20.63
N GLN A 649 27.97 -0.14 19.35
CA GLN A 649 26.85 -0.66 18.57
C GLN A 649 27.39 -1.51 17.43
N PHE A 650 26.55 -2.38 16.88
CA PHE A 650 26.75 -3.08 15.62
C PHE A 650 25.39 -3.28 14.93
N ASN A 651 25.39 -3.58 13.64
CA ASN A 651 24.16 -3.94 12.93
C ASN A 651 23.98 -5.45 13.01
N MET A 652 22.80 -5.91 13.43
CA MET A 652 22.47 -7.32 13.55
C MET A 652 22.69 -8.04 12.21
N PHE A 653 23.30 -9.21 12.26
CA PHE A 653 23.56 -10.08 11.11
C PHE A 653 23.26 -11.52 11.51
N ASP A 654 23.27 -12.42 10.55
CA ASP A 654 23.28 -13.86 10.81
C ASP A 654 24.56 -14.51 10.27
N LEU A 655 24.97 -15.61 10.89
CA LEU A 655 26.12 -16.40 10.46
C LEU A 655 25.65 -17.48 9.47
N PRO A 656 26.32 -17.66 8.32
CA PRO A 656 25.96 -18.72 7.38
C PRO A 656 26.00 -20.09 8.04
N HIS A 657 24.96 -20.91 7.79
CA HIS A 657 24.81 -22.31 8.19
C HIS A 657 24.32 -22.66 9.61
N ASP A 658 23.92 -21.70 10.45
CA ASP A 658 23.55 -22.01 11.85
C ASP A 658 22.13 -21.56 12.26
N GLN A 659 21.25 -22.54 12.53
CA GLN A 659 19.83 -22.32 12.85
C GLN A 659 19.54 -21.93 14.33
N ASN A 660 20.58 -21.77 15.17
CA ASN A 660 20.42 -21.59 16.62
C ASN A 660 20.84 -20.20 17.15
N GLY A 661 21.23 -19.28 16.27
CA GLY A 661 21.80 -17.98 16.64
C GLY A 661 23.27 -18.07 17.09
N PHE A 662 23.86 -16.93 17.46
CA PHE A 662 25.28 -16.81 17.82
C PHE A 662 25.50 -16.18 19.20
N ILE A 663 26.68 -16.43 19.76
CA ILE A 663 27.15 -15.91 21.05
C ILE A 663 28.13 -14.76 20.80
N ILE A 664 27.95 -13.65 21.50
CA ILE A 664 28.94 -12.55 21.52
C ILE A 664 29.85 -12.75 22.72
N SER A 665 31.15 -12.88 22.46
CA SER A 665 32.21 -12.97 23.46
C SER A 665 33.14 -11.78 23.33
N CYS A 666 33.59 -11.24 24.47
CA CYS A 666 34.53 -10.13 24.51
C CYS A 666 35.68 -10.38 25.48
N ASP A 667 36.89 -10.05 25.02
CA ASP A 667 38.10 -10.03 25.80
C ASP A 667 38.31 -8.64 26.38
N VAL A 668 38.51 -8.55 27.69
CA VAL A 668 38.78 -7.29 28.39
C VAL A 668 40.15 -7.28 29.03
N THR A 669 40.79 -6.11 29.04
CA THR A 669 42.01 -5.84 29.80
C THR A 669 41.75 -4.77 30.84
N TYR A 670 42.28 -5.01 32.04
CA TYR A 670 42.24 -4.08 33.16
C TYR A 670 43.52 -3.27 33.20
N CYS A 671 43.39 -1.95 33.19
CA CYS A 671 44.47 -0.99 33.10
C CYS A 671 44.45 -0.05 34.32
N ASP A 672 45.63 0.31 34.81
CA ASP A 672 45.77 1.45 35.71
C ASP A 672 45.47 2.74 34.92
N PRO A 673 44.73 3.72 35.47
CA PRO A 673 44.49 5.01 34.82
C PRO A 673 45.77 5.73 34.35
N MET A 674 46.93 5.42 34.93
CA MET A 674 48.24 5.97 34.54
C MET A 674 49.08 5.03 33.66
N ASP A 675 48.54 3.92 33.18
CA ASP A 675 49.20 3.02 32.23
C ASP A 675 49.04 3.55 30.78
N PHE A 676 50.13 4.09 30.23
CA PHE A 676 50.20 4.63 28.88
C PHE A 676 50.70 3.62 27.83
N THR A 677 50.71 2.32 28.15
CA THR A 677 51.05 1.30 27.16
C THR A 677 50.01 1.24 26.05
N SER A 678 50.42 0.81 24.85
CA SER A 678 49.53 0.66 23.69
C SER A 678 48.36 -0.30 23.92
N LYS A 679 48.44 -1.17 24.94
CA LYS A 679 47.34 -2.06 25.35
C LYS A 679 46.27 -1.35 26.19
N CYS A 680 46.62 -0.24 26.83
CA CYS A 680 45.75 0.54 27.70
C CYS A 680 45.31 1.88 27.07
N GLN A 681 45.88 2.24 25.92
CA GLN A 681 45.45 3.37 25.11
C GLN A 681 44.78 2.88 23.82
N GLN A 682 43.47 3.09 23.69
CA GLN A 682 42.75 2.87 22.42
C GLN A 682 43.16 3.94 21.40
N THR A 683 44.09 3.60 20.49
CA THR A 683 44.43 4.42 19.34
C THR A 683 44.12 3.68 18.04
N CYS A 684 42.99 4.00 17.41
CA CYS A 684 42.62 3.45 16.12
C CYS A 684 43.11 4.35 14.99
N HIS A 685 44.02 3.84 14.16
CA HIS A 685 44.30 4.47 12.87
C HIS A 685 43.20 4.05 11.89
N GLN A 686 42.46 5.03 11.34
CA GLN A 686 41.51 4.75 10.25
C GLN A 686 42.29 4.32 9.01
N SER A 687 42.40 3.00 8.77
CA SER A 687 42.70 2.49 7.44
C SER A 687 41.42 2.58 6.61
N GLN A 688 41.42 3.45 5.60
CA GLN A 688 40.43 3.39 4.52
C GLN A 688 40.43 1.97 3.94
N PRO A 689 39.26 1.38 3.64
CA PRO A 689 39.22 0.10 2.95
C PRO A 689 39.83 0.27 1.55
N ASP A 690 40.87 -0.50 1.27
CA ASP A 690 41.44 -0.68 -0.06
C ASP A 690 40.34 -1.22 -0.98
N ILE A 691 39.86 -0.39 -1.90
CA ILE A 691 39.06 -0.83 -3.04
C ILE A 691 40.06 -1.53 -3.98
N ILE A 692 40.12 -2.86 -3.92
CA ILE A 692 40.84 -3.67 -4.89
C ILE A 692 39.82 -4.45 -5.74
N GLY A 693 39.75 -4.06 -7.01
CA GLY A 693 39.70 -4.93 -8.19
C GLY A 693 38.49 -5.83 -8.38
#